data_AF-A0A9E0V9P1-F1
#
_entry.id   AF-A0A9E0V9P1-F1
#
_cell.length_a   1.000
_cell.length_b   1.000
_cell.length_c   1.000
_cell.angle_alpha   90.00
_cell.angle_beta   90.00
_cell.angle_gamma   90.00
#
_symmetry.space_group_name_H-M   'P 1'
#
loop_
_entity.id
_entity.type
_entity.pdbx_description
1 polymer ?
#
loop_
_entity_poly.entity_id
_entity_poly.type
_entity_poly.pdbx_seq_one_letter_code
_entity_poly.pdbx_strand_id
1 'polypeptide(L)'
;MNKSILFVICFSLLLAFSAAAQTDPYLEKYRESVGKNPKDVEFTIKFKNDQTRFRQGEIISLELRFSASTGDRYDFLNRTYDRSGRLYLDDFVIDKKEQTFDPLDDYYYRGEMLLVGGLFSVPTLGASWQIINYDLNEYFSFREPGKYRLYIVSPRVSLKTGDKKAVDNAMFGGSDIELTSNILEFEILPADEKWQAEKFAEALQGNCKVLRFLGTKAAAKEMLLRFGRGDTTCEFDNYIGLFGSPERRFIVDEMERMLSAPDFAVTDDFFQVLLRLRYFLDNPKTERDETIPYEIFAKREEKKKNLIKLDYLEKLLKALPGKSKTAFQTSLETYFGFHAAGEKTPPAEITAALIDSFGSLSKLSQWRILQNSLDKLKTPAMLPVLKSIYDGLEKTDLAAYDFFYDRELFNQSISGIYGLDRNAGKRIVLDELRRPKQKVYTSVLELLPPSETPEAENILLEKLNAGNIPADDLSSVFSLIGYYETPKLRARLREVYADKIAQADCAAQLEFLRIFLKSDLKFGEETLDKIVGTEAGKGCVGANPERALEPYWSAAIERVVTGLLESDNVTIAGDVAGMLGKYGSAGARDKIWKRLERFNKEEQSKKDFATLKDSNKNWQFWLAEWQLAAALSEASNWRFEQESNDRLAGLCLYDGCRKQVEKLNKIFRVPARIESFRDDENKLSFSVYQYKNMSLDELKKKLEQFPPDTSFTWVSSAENPNDAKDFQEIKAFLEARQMKLK
;
A
#
# COMPACT_ATOMS: atom_id res chain seq x y z
N MET A 1 78.44 22.43 -42.58
CA MET A 1 78.28 23.44 -43.63
C MET A 1 77.03 24.25 -43.31
N ASN A 2 77.23 25.58 -43.15
CA ASN A 2 76.26 26.70 -43.12
C ASN A 2 75.11 26.66 -42.09
N LYS A 3 75.13 27.46 -41.00
CA LYS A 3 75.24 28.93 -40.76
C LYS A 3 73.85 29.46 -40.34
N SER A 4 73.67 29.86 -39.07
CA SER A 4 73.55 31.29 -38.63
C SER A 4 72.07 31.71 -38.47
N ILE A 5 71.50 32.39 -37.46
CA ILE A 5 71.88 33.39 -36.44
C ILE A 5 70.72 33.42 -35.40
N LEU A 6 70.97 33.28 -34.09
CA LEU A 6 70.92 34.30 -33.02
C LEU A 6 69.58 35.07 -32.84
N PHE A 7 68.91 34.89 -31.69
CA PHE A 7 68.55 36.01 -30.80
C PHE A 7 68.20 35.52 -29.38
N VAL A 8 68.88 36.10 -28.40
CA VAL A 8 68.70 35.95 -26.95
C VAL A 8 67.61 36.94 -26.51
N ILE A 9 66.58 36.48 -25.80
CA ILE A 9 65.85 37.33 -24.83
C ILE A 9 65.52 36.49 -23.59
N CYS A 10 66.18 36.82 -22.48
CA CYS A 10 65.77 36.47 -21.13
C CYS A 10 64.35 36.97 -20.88
N PHE A 11 63.42 36.07 -20.53
CA PHE A 11 62.23 36.45 -19.77
C PHE A 11 62.13 35.54 -18.56
N SER A 12 62.38 36.16 -17.40
CA SER A 12 62.19 35.61 -16.08
C SER A 12 60.72 35.25 -15.88
N LEU A 13 60.37 33.99 -16.06
CA LEU A 13 59.09 33.43 -15.60
C LEU A 13 59.17 33.26 -14.09
N LEU A 14 58.82 34.34 -13.37
CA LEU A 14 58.27 34.25 -12.03
C LEU A 14 56.99 33.39 -12.13
N LEU A 15 57.12 32.10 -11.81
CA LEU A 15 56.01 31.23 -11.48
C LEU A 15 55.35 31.77 -10.20
N ALA A 16 54.42 32.70 -10.38
CA ALA A 16 53.39 32.97 -9.40
C ALA A 16 52.54 31.70 -9.31
N PHE A 17 52.88 30.82 -8.36
CA PHE A 17 51.90 29.91 -7.76
C PHE A 17 50.86 30.80 -7.07
N SER A 18 49.86 31.26 -7.83
CA SER A 18 48.58 31.61 -7.23
C SER A 18 48.03 30.31 -6.67
N ALA A 19 48.25 30.09 -5.37
CA ALA A 19 47.40 29.21 -4.59
C ALA A 19 45.98 29.78 -4.74
N ALA A 20 45.23 29.28 -5.72
CA ALA A 20 43.79 29.40 -5.73
C ALA A 20 43.35 28.74 -4.41
N ALA A 21 43.01 29.57 -3.42
CA ALA A 21 42.41 29.10 -2.19
C ALA A 21 41.21 28.25 -2.60
N GLN A 22 41.36 26.94 -2.45
CA GLN A 22 40.30 25.98 -2.76
C GLN A 22 39.12 26.37 -1.86
N THR A 23 38.09 26.94 -2.46
CA THR A 23 36.91 27.40 -1.73
C THR A 23 36.26 26.19 -1.07
N ASP A 24 36.09 26.25 0.24
CA ASP A 24 35.44 25.20 1.01
C ASP A 24 33.98 25.05 0.55
N PRO A 25 33.61 23.96 -0.16
CA PRO A 25 32.29 23.83 -0.77
C PRO A 25 31.16 23.84 0.26
N TYR A 26 31.43 23.38 1.48
CA TYR A 26 30.48 23.42 2.59
C TYR A 26 30.16 24.87 2.98
N LEU A 27 31.19 25.72 3.10
CA LEU A 27 30.99 27.14 3.43
C LEU A 27 30.36 27.92 2.27
N GLU A 28 30.60 27.53 1.03
CA GLU A 28 29.96 28.14 -0.13
C GLU A 28 28.45 27.87 -0.13
N LYS A 29 28.05 26.59 0.00
CA LYS A 29 26.64 26.19 0.14
C LYS A 29 25.97 26.89 1.32
N TYR A 30 26.65 26.93 2.47
CA TYR A 30 26.16 27.64 3.65
C TYR A 30 25.89 29.13 3.39
N ARG A 31 26.83 29.85 2.78
CA ARG A 31 26.69 31.29 2.48
C ARG A 31 25.52 31.56 1.53
N GLU A 32 25.35 30.69 0.53
CA GLU A 32 24.21 30.78 -0.39
C GLU A 32 22.89 30.58 0.34
N SER A 33 22.78 29.54 1.18
CA SER A 33 21.56 29.21 1.90
C SER A 33 21.21 30.26 2.95
N VAL A 34 22.17 30.70 3.78
CA VAL A 34 21.91 31.72 4.82
C VAL A 34 21.62 33.10 4.23
N GLY A 35 22.15 33.41 3.04
CA GLY A 35 21.85 34.63 2.31
C GLY A 35 20.39 34.76 1.88
N LYS A 36 19.63 33.65 1.87
CA LYS A 36 18.20 33.60 1.55
C LYS A 36 17.30 33.81 2.78
N ASN A 37 17.85 33.82 4.00
CA ASN A 37 17.06 34.03 5.20
C ASN A 37 16.39 35.43 5.20
N PRO A 38 15.10 35.53 5.56
CA PRO A 38 14.45 36.81 5.79
C PRO A 38 15.18 37.61 6.88
N LYS A 39 15.36 38.92 6.65
CA LYS A 39 16.12 39.79 7.58
C LYS A 39 15.45 39.96 8.95
N ASP A 40 14.15 39.75 9.02
CA ASP A 40 13.31 39.91 10.21
C ASP A 40 13.11 38.60 10.99
N VAL A 41 13.67 37.48 10.53
CA VAL A 41 13.57 36.15 11.14
C VAL A 41 14.96 35.64 11.54
N GLU A 42 15.09 35.14 12.76
CA GLU A 42 16.32 34.52 13.26
C GLU A 42 16.12 33.01 13.46
N PHE A 43 17.04 32.23 12.92
CA PHE A 43 17.16 30.80 13.18
C PHE A 43 18.59 30.49 13.64
N THR A 44 18.71 29.95 14.85
CA THR A 44 19.99 29.53 15.41
C THR A 44 19.90 28.14 16.01
N ILE A 45 21.03 27.45 16.07
CA ILE A 45 21.19 26.15 16.71
C ILE A 45 22.28 26.21 17.76
N LYS A 46 22.13 25.43 18.82
CA LYS A 46 23.17 25.22 19.84
C LYS A 46 23.11 23.81 20.40
N PHE A 47 24.23 23.35 20.94
CA PHE A 47 24.25 22.14 21.77
C PHE A 47 23.63 22.44 23.14
N LYS A 48 22.95 21.46 23.70
CA LYS A 48 22.50 21.53 25.10
C LYS A 48 23.73 21.59 26.01
N ASN A 49 23.70 22.46 27.02
CA ASN A 49 24.79 22.70 27.98
C ASN A 49 26.12 23.19 27.36
N ASP A 50 26.10 23.72 26.12
CA ASP A 50 27.29 24.24 25.42
C ASP A 50 28.44 23.21 25.26
N GLN A 51 28.12 21.91 25.32
CA GLN A 51 29.07 20.83 25.09
C GLN A 51 29.48 20.78 23.61
N THR A 52 30.77 20.74 23.33
CA THR A 52 31.34 20.71 21.96
C THR A 52 32.24 19.50 21.70
N ARG A 53 32.39 18.62 22.70
CA ARG A 53 33.13 17.37 22.59
C ARG A 53 32.24 16.22 23.04
N PHE A 54 32.10 15.22 22.18
CA PHE A 54 31.27 14.05 22.41
C PHE A 54 32.08 12.80 22.08
N ARG A 55 31.74 11.65 22.64
CA ARG A 55 32.30 10.36 22.24
C ARG A 55 31.40 9.68 21.21
N GLN A 56 31.95 8.75 20.43
CA GLN A 56 31.13 7.92 19.53
C GLN A 56 30.03 7.19 20.33
N GLY A 57 28.78 7.33 19.90
CA GLY A 57 27.60 6.77 20.58
C GLY A 57 27.07 7.59 21.76
N GLU A 58 27.71 8.70 22.12
CA GLU A 58 27.16 9.66 23.09
C GLU A 58 25.99 10.43 22.48
N ILE A 59 24.98 10.76 23.30
CA ILE A 59 23.82 11.53 22.86
C ILE A 59 24.21 12.99 22.66
N ILE A 60 23.96 13.51 21.46
CA ILE A 60 24.25 14.89 21.05
C ILE A 60 22.94 15.65 20.91
N SER A 61 22.51 16.29 22.00
CA SER A 61 21.25 17.05 22.01
C SER A 61 21.43 18.48 21.50
N LEU A 62 20.51 18.90 20.62
CA LEU A 62 20.45 20.18 19.94
C LEU A 62 19.19 20.96 20.33
N GLU A 63 19.32 22.28 20.46
CA GLU A 63 18.21 23.22 20.52
C GLU A 63 18.19 24.04 19.22
N LEU A 64 17.10 23.91 18.45
CA LEU A 64 16.80 24.74 17.29
C LEU A 64 15.90 25.88 17.75
N ARG A 65 16.32 27.12 17.52
CA ARG A 65 15.69 28.32 18.09
C ARG A 65 15.25 29.25 16.98
N PHE A 66 13.96 29.56 16.94
CA PHE A 66 13.34 30.43 15.93
C PHE A 66 12.73 31.66 16.59
N SER A 67 12.92 32.84 16.01
CA SER A 67 12.19 34.04 16.41
C SER A 67 11.99 34.97 15.22
N ALA A 68 11.04 35.88 15.33
CA ALA A 68 10.82 36.94 14.35
C ALA A 68 10.66 38.29 15.06
N SER A 69 11.40 39.29 14.60
CA SER A 69 11.31 40.66 15.12
C SER A 69 9.97 41.34 14.78
N THR A 70 9.33 40.91 13.68
CA THR A 70 7.98 41.32 13.29
C THR A 70 6.94 40.31 13.80
N GLY A 71 6.13 40.71 14.80
CA GLY A 71 4.99 39.91 15.24
C GLY A 71 3.91 39.79 14.16
N ASP A 72 3.20 38.65 14.14
CA ASP A 72 2.03 38.38 13.27
C ASP A 72 2.27 38.24 11.76
N ARG A 73 3.52 38.19 11.29
CA ARG A 73 3.83 37.95 9.87
C ARG A 73 4.03 36.49 9.51
N TYR A 74 4.48 35.68 10.46
CA TYR A 74 4.94 34.32 10.21
C TYR A 74 4.21 33.31 11.08
N ASP A 75 3.97 32.13 10.51
CA ASP A 75 3.47 30.95 11.20
C ASP A 75 4.62 29.95 11.41
N PHE A 76 4.63 29.26 12.56
CA PHE A 76 5.67 28.32 12.95
C PHE A 76 5.13 26.91 13.13
N LEU A 77 5.75 25.93 12.47
CA LEU A 77 5.43 24.51 12.61
C LEU A 77 6.19 23.88 13.78
N ASN A 78 5.50 23.68 14.91
CA ASN A 78 6.13 23.20 16.15
C ASN A 78 6.21 21.67 16.30
N ARG A 79 6.23 20.92 15.19
CA ARG A 79 6.28 19.45 15.22
C ARG A 79 7.57 18.93 15.86
N THR A 80 7.44 18.12 16.90
CA THR A 80 8.57 17.54 17.68
C THR A 80 8.56 16.00 17.68
N TYR A 81 8.08 15.35 16.62
CA TYR A 81 8.06 13.88 16.56
C TYR A 81 9.49 13.31 16.67
N ASP A 82 9.60 12.07 17.12
CA ASP A 82 10.75 11.20 16.87
C ASP A 82 10.72 10.69 15.42
N ARG A 83 11.72 9.91 14.97
CA ARG A 83 11.71 9.40 13.58
C ARG A 83 10.68 8.28 13.38
N SER A 84 9.67 8.10 14.23
CA SER A 84 8.62 7.06 14.07
C SER A 84 7.93 7.05 12.70
N GLY A 85 8.04 8.11 11.90
CA GLY A 85 7.78 8.06 10.46
C GLY A 85 7.57 9.41 9.78
N ARG A 86 7.93 10.54 10.43
CA ARG A 86 7.48 11.89 10.05
C ARG A 86 8.52 13.00 10.17
N LEU A 87 9.80 12.66 10.29
CA LEU A 87 10.90 13.61 10.55
C LEU A 87 11.74 13.96 9.31
N TYR A 88 11.12 14.09 8.13
CA TYR A 88 11.78 14.63 6.95
C TYR A 88 11.58 16.14 6.80
N LEU A 89 11.35 16.85 7.91
CA LEU A 89 11.09 18.29 7.87
C LEU A 89 12.39 19.08 7.73
N ASP A 90 13.34 18.88 8.64
CA ASP A 90 14.59 19.64 8.67
C ASP A 90 15.72 18.87 7.94
N ASP A 91 16.50 19.56 7.12
CA ASP A 91 17.69 19.01 6.45
C ASP A 91 18.95 19.35 7.27
N PHE A 92 19.69 18.31 7.65
CA PHE A 92 20.90 18.44 8.46
C PHE A 92 22.12 18.32 7.54
N VAL A 93 22.91 19.39 7.46
CA VAL A 93 24.07 19.44 6.56
C VAL A 93 25.36 19.36 7.37
N ILE A 94 26.13 18.30 7.13
CA ILE A 94 27.43 18.03 7.75
C ILE A 94 28.57 18.05 6.72
N ASP A 95 29.72 18.60 7.09
CA ASP A 95 30.84 18.83 6.17
C ASP A 95 31.59 17.55 5.72
N LYS A 96 31.68 16.54 6.59
CA LYS A 96 32.31 15.23 6.32
C LYS A 96 31.29 14.10 6.27
N LYS A 97 30.31 14.23 5.37
CA LYS A 97 29.17 13.31 5.28
C LYS A 97 29.61 11.86 5.13
N GLU A 98 30.67 11.60 4.38
CA GLU A 98 31.28 10.28 4.15
C GLU A 98 31.81 9.58 5.42
N GLN A 99 32.10 10.33 6.49
CA GLN A 99 32.50 9.80 7.80
C GLN A 99 31.30 9.53 8.72
N THR A 100 30.10 9.78 8.22
CA THR A 100 28.84 9.60 8.94
C THR A 100 27.87 8.74 8.13
N PHE A 101 26.82 8.24 8.78
CA PHE A 101 25.72 7.60 8.08
C PHE A 101 24.43 7.78 8.87
N ASP A 102 23.29 7.73 8.19
CA ASP A 102 21.99 7.68 8.84
C ASP A 102 21.73 6.24 9.33
N PRO A 103 21.62 6.00 10.65
CA PRO A 103 21.42 4.66 11.19
C PRO A 103 20.13 3.99 10.74
N LEU A 104 19.14 4.76 10.28
CA LEU A 104 17.81 4.28 9.87
C LEU A 104 17.54 4.49 8.37
N ASP A 105 18.53 4.85 7.56
CA ASP A 105 18.36 5.08 6.11
C ASP A 105 17.70 3.88 5.41
N ASP A 106 18.21 2.66 5.63
CA ASP A 106 17.65 1.43 5.05
C ASP A 106 16.19 1.18 5.48
N TYR A 107 15.88 1.52 6.73
CA TYR A 107 14.55 1.32 7.30
C TYR A 107 13.53 2.17 6.54
N TYR A 108 13.79 3.48 6.42
CA TYR A 108 12.86 4.37 5.73
C TYR A 108 12.91 4.28 4.21
N TYR A 109 14.08 4.03 3.62
CA TYR A 109 14.22 3.80 2.18
C TYR A 109 13.28 2.70 1.69
N ARG A 110 13.01 1.71 2.56
CA ARG A 110 12.15 0.56 2.25
C ARG A 110 10.68 0.78 2.61
N GLY A 111 10.30 2.02 2.95
CA GLY A 111 8.93 2.39 3.27
C GLY A 111 8.45 1.84 4.61
N GLU A 112 9.35 1.37 5.49
CA GLU A 112 8.97 0.96 6.84
C GLU A 112 8.61 2.24 7.63
N MET A 113 7.35 2.37 8.02
CA MET A 113 6.85 3.50 8.81
C MET A 113 5.88 3.02 9.87
N LEU A 114 6.07 3.48 11.11
CA LEU A 114 5.07 3.37 12.17
C LEU A 114 4.19 4.62 12.09
N LEU A 115 3.00 4.51 11.50
CA LEU A 115 2.06 5.63 11.38
C LEU A 115 1.39 5.92 12.73
N VAL A 116 2.15 6.35 13.73
CA VAL A 116 1.61 6.94 14.96
C VAL A 116 1.63 8.45 14.80
N GLY A 117 0.45 9.06 14.74
CA GLY A 117 0.36 10.52 14.67
C GLY A 117 0.66 11.15 16.03
N GLY A 118 1.44 12.23 16.04
CA GLY A 118 1.53 13.09 17.22
C GLY A 118 0.80 14.41 17.00
N LEU A 119 0.45 15.07 18.11
CA LEU A 119 -0.15 16.40 18.09
C LEU A 119 0.87 17.45 17.62
N PHE A 120 0.40 18.43 16.87
CA PHE A 120 1.16 19.62 16.51
C PHE A 120 0.24 20.84 16.51
N SER A 121 0.82 22.02 16.55
CA SER A 121 0.12 23.27 16.31
C SER A 121 0.93 24.17 15.38
N VAL A 122 0.29 25.24 14.91
CA VAL A 122 0.89 26.24 14.02
C VAL A 122 0.74 27.61 14.69
N PRO A 123 1.50 27.90 15.77
CA PRO A 123 1.46 29.21 16.41
C PRO A 123 2.07 30.30 15.52
N THR A 124 1.66 31.56 15.74
CA THR A 124 2.38 32.72 15.21
C THR A 124 3.82 32.74 15.74
N LEU A 125 4.80 32.96 14.87
CA LEU A 125 6.18 33.26 15.26
C LEU A 125 6.32 34.75 15.61
N GLY A 126 6.82 35.04 16.81
CA GLY A 126 7.08 36.40 17.28
C GLY A 126 8.47 36.54 17.88
N ALA A 127 8.68 37.61 18.64
CA ALA A 127 9.99 37.92 19.23
C ALA A 127 10.45 36.91 20.30
N SER A 128 9.52 36.13 20.88
CA SER A 128 9.86 35.07 21.81
C SER A 128 10.36 33.82 21.07
N TRP A 129 11.52 33.33 21.48
CA TRP A 129 12.13 32.12 20.93
C TRP A 129 11.21 30.90 21.02
N GLN A 130 10.90 30.30 19.88
CA GLN A 130 10.34 28.95 19.78
C GLN A 130 11.50 27.95 19.72
N ILE A 131 11.44 26.89 20.53
CA ILE A 131 12.53 25.92 20.68
C ILE A 131 12.05 24.52 20.29
N ILE A 132 12.80 23.88 19.40
CA ILE A 132 12.65 22.46 19.04
C ILE A 132 13.90 21.72 19.52
N ASN A 133 13.69 20.61 20.23
CA ASN A 133 14.78 19.77 20.70
C ASN A 133 14.97 18.59 19.76
N TYR A 134 16.22 18.32 19.38
CA TYR A 134 16.62 17.15 18.62
C TYR A 134 17.77 16.41 19.29
N ASP A 135 17.84 15.11 19.07
CA ASP A 135 19.05 14.32 19.29
C ASP A 135 19.67 14.05 17.91
N LEU A 136 20.87 14.54 17.65
CA LEU A 136 21.55 14.41 16.35
C LEU A 136 21.76 12.94 15.95
N ASN A 137 21.84 12.06 16.95
CA ASN A 137 21.97 10.60 16.80
C ASN A 137 20.79 9.96 16.04
N GLU A 138 19.65 10.64 15.94
CA GLU A 138 18.52 10.21 15.11
C GLU A 138 18.86 10.25 13.61
N TYR A 139 19.81 11.10 13.20
CA TYR A 139 20.15 11.37 11.81
C TYR A 139 21.58 10.95 11.45
N PHE A 140 22.50 10.93 12.43
CA PHE A 140 23.90 10.58 12.18
C PHE A 140 24.46 9.63 13.24
N SER A 141 25.13 8.61 12.76
CA SER A 141 26.12 7.86 13.50
C SER A 141 27.51 8.17 12.93
N PHE A 142 28.46 8.49 13.82
CA PHE A 142 29.80 8.94 13.48
C PHE A 142 30.78 7.77 13.46
N ARG A 143 31.33 7.44 12.29
CA ARG A 143 32.25 6.30 12.13
C ARG A 143 33.68 6.62 12.56
N GLU A 144 34.09 7.87 12.35
CA GLU A 144 35.45 8.32 12.62
C GLU A 144 35.47 9.42 13.68
N PRO A 145 36.37 9.34 14.68
CA PRO A 145 36.67 10.48 15.53
C PRO A 145 37.24 11.65 14.71
N GLY A 146 36.91 12.87 15.10
CA GLY A 146 37.40 14.07 14.43
C GLY A 146 36.53 15.29 14.66
N LYS A 147 36.93 16.40 14.02
CA LYS A 147 36.17 17.65 14.03
C LYS A 147 35.14 17.68 12.91
N TYR A 148 33.95 18.15 13.22
CA TYR A 148 32.80 18.23 12.32
C TYR A 148 32.16 19.61 12.38
N ARG A 149 31.49 19.98 11.29
CA ARG A 149 30.68 21.21 11.19
C ARG A 149 29.27 20.84 10.77
N LEU A 150 28.29 21.42 11.47
CA LEU A 150 26.86 21.20 11.22
C LEU A 150 26.14 22.54 11.03
N TYR A 151 25.29 22.63 10.02
CA TYR A 151 24.18 23.59 9.98
C TYR A 151 22.88 22.89 9.59
N ILE A 152 21.74 23.50 9.89
CA ILE A 152 20.41 22.96 9.59
C ILE A 152 19.69 23.91 8.62
N VAL A 153 18.99 23.34 7.65
CA VAL A 153 18.01 24.03 6.80
C VAL A 153 16.61 23.58 7.22
N SER A 154 15.74 24.53 7.56
CA SER A 154 14.45 24.26 8.17
C SER A 154 13.30 24.93 7.43
N PRO A 155 12.27 24.19 6.98
CA PRO A 155 11.07 24.73 6.36
C PRO A 155 9.97 25.04 7.39
N ARG A 156 10.30 25.20 8.68
CA ARG A 156 9.30 25.32 9.76
C ARG A 156 8.60 26.65 9.84
N VAL A 157 9.12 27.67 9.17
CA VAL A 157 8.55 29.02 9.18
C VAL A 157 7.90 29.27 7.84
N SER A 158 6.68 29.77 7.84
CA SER A 158 5.93 30.12 6.62
C SER A 158 5.31 31.51 6.77
N LEU A 159 4.96 32.15 5.65
CA LEU A 159 4.22 33.41 5.69
C LEU A 159 2.79 33.15 6.17
N LYS A 160 2.32 33.99 7.10
CA LYS A 160 0.93 33.96 7.56
C LYS A 160 0.03 34.54 6.47
N THR A 161 -0.63 33.67 5.71
CA THR A 161 -1.49 34.09 4.57
C THR A 161 -2.98 34.11 4.93
N GLY A 162 -3.38 33.49 6.06
CA GLY A 162 -4.78 33.29 6.43
C GLY A 162 -5.51 32.27 5.54
N ASP A 163 -4.85 31.71 4.52
CA ASP A 163 -5.39 30.65 3.67
C ASP A 163 -5.21 29.30 4.37
N LYS A 164 -6.34 28.66 4.68
CA LYS A 164 -6.36 27.33 5.29
C LYS A 164 -5.55 26.30 4.48
N LYS A 165 -5.46 26.42 3.15
CA LYS A 165 -4.66 25.53 2.31
C LYS A 165 -3.16 25.77 2.42
N ALA A 166 -2.72 27.01 2.60
CA ALA A 166 -1.32 27.33 2.84
C ALA A 166 -0.89 26.80 4.22
N VAL A 167 -1.78 26.92 5.21
CA VAL A 167 -1.60 26.27 6.51
C VAL A 167 -1.50 24.76 6.31
N ASP A 168 -2.45 24.12 5.62
CA ASP A 168 -2.44 22.67 5.35
C ASP A 168 -1.17 22.20 4.59
N ASN A 169 -0.69 22.95 3.60
CA ASN A 169 0.58 22.66 2.90
C ASN A 169 1.80 22.79 3.83
N ALA A 170 1.84 23.83 4.66
CA ALA A 170 2.84 23.96 5.72
C ALA A 170 2.73 22.81 6.74
N MET A 171 1.52 22.27 6.99
CA MET A 171 1.33 21.08 7.82
C MET A 171 1.99 19.82 7.22
N PHE A 172 2.31 19.77 5.93
CA PHE A 172 2.99 18.61 5.31
C PHE A 172 4.43 18.90 4.87
N GLY A 173 5.03 19.98 5.39
CA GLY A 173 6.43 20.33 5.11
C GLY A 173 6.64 21.14 3.83
N GLY A 174 5.57 21.59 3.16
CA GLY A 174 5.66 22.57 2.08
C GLY A 174 5.68 23.97 2.66
N SER A 175 6.86 24.59 2.76
CA SER A 175 7.00 26.00 3.14
C SER A 175 7.67 26.81 2.01
N ASP A 176 7.23 28.06 1.86
CA ASP A 176 7.85 29.04 0.96
C ASP A 176 9.19 29.59 1.51
N ILE A 177 9.52 29.33 2.78
CA ILE A 177 10.73 29.82 3.44
C ILE A 177 11.54 28.65 3.99
N GLU A 178 12.77 28.51 3.51
CA GLU A 178 13.80 27.64 4.08
C GLU A 178 14.80 28.48 4.88
N LEU A 179 14.81 28.33 6.20
CA LEU A 179 15.74 29.04 7.08
C LEU A 179 17.01 28.22 7.28
N THR A 180 18.17 28.86 7.16
CA THR A 180 19.48 28.25 7.45
C THR A 180 20.00 28.75 8.81
N SER A 181 20.44 27.85 9.68
CA SER A 181 20.98 28.19 11.00
C SER A 181 22.39 28.78 10.94
N ASN A 182 22.99 29.11 12.10
CA ASN A 182 24.46 29.22 12.22
C ASN A 182 25.15 27.86 12.08
N ILE A 183 26.48 27.88 11.90
CA ILE A 183 27.32 26.67 11.95
C ILE A 183 27.67 26.34 13.41
N LEU A 184 27.58 25.07 13.78
CA LEU A 184 28.18 24.49 14.97
C LEU A 184 29.44 23.73 14.61
N GLU A 185 30.50 23.93 15.39
CA GLU A 185 31.73 23.14 15.31
C GLU A 185 31.85 22.26 16.57
N PHE A 186 32.17 20.99 16.38
CA PHE A 186 32.29 20.04 17.47
C PHE A 186 33.28 18.93 17.14
N GLU A 187 33.66 18.16 18.16
CA GLU A 187 34.64 17.08 18.06
C GLU A 187 34.05 15.78 18.57
N ILE A 188 34.17 14.73 17.77
CA ILE A 188 33.88 13.35 18.15
C ILE A 188 35.18 12.69 18.57
N LEU A 189 35.22 12.21 19.81
CA LEU A 189 36.31 11.45 20.41
C LEU A 189 36.05 9.94 20.26
N PRO A 190 37.09 9.10 20.23
CA PRO A 190 36.90 7.66 20.29
C PRO A 190 36.17 7.27 21.58
N ALA A 191 35.25 6.32 21.47
CA ALA A 191 34.62 5.70 22.63
C ALA A 191 35.54 4.60 23.16
N ASP A 192 36.11 4.80 24.35
CA ASP A 192 36.89 3.75 25.00
C ASP A 192 35.98 2.74 25.71
N GLU A 193 36.47 1.50 25.84
CA GLU A 193 35.70 0.38 26.39
C GLU A 193 35.19 0.65 27.81
N LYS A 194 35.98 1.37 28.63
CA LYS A 194 35.60 1.69 30.01
C LYS A 194 34.41 2.65 30.03
N TRP A 195 34.46 3.73 29.25
CA TRP A 195 33.34 4.66 29.13
C TRP A 195 32.08 3.98 28.57
N GLN A 196 32.23 3.12 27.56
CA GLN A 196 31.09 2.36 27.02
C GLN A 196 30.47 1.42 28.06
N ALA A 197 31.29 0.73 28.87
CA ALA A 197 30.81 -0.14 29.94
C ALA A 197 30.09 0.65 31.05
N GLU A 198 30.63 1.81 31.44
CA GLU A 198 29.98 2.71 32.40
C GLU A 198 28.63 3.20 31.88
N LYS A 199 28.56 3.67 30.63
CA LYS A 199 27.30 4.14 30.03
C LYS A 199 26.29 3.02 29.81
N PHE A 200 26.74 1.83 29.45
CA PHE A 200 25.87 0.66 29.41
C PHE A 200 25.28 0.36 30.79
N ALA A 201 26.11 0.33 31.85
CA ALA A 201 25.64 0.07 33.22
C ALA A 201 24.66 1.15 33.72
N GLU A 202 24.88 2.42 33.39
CA GLU A 202 23.92 3.51 33.65
C GLU A 202 22.61 3.28 32.89
N ALA A 203 22.67 2.91 31.61
CA ALA A 203 21.50 2.72 30.77
C ALA A 203 20.60 1.56 31.23
N LEU A 204 21.19 0.54 31.87
CA LEU A 204 20.44 -0.55 32.47
C LEU A 204 19.43 -0.09 33.53
N GLN A 205 19.66 1.08 34.16
CA GLN A 205 18.77 1.69 35.16
C GLN A 205 17.53 2.37 34.55
N GLY A 206 17.34 2.33 33.23
CA GLY A 206 16.11 2.78 32.56
C GLY A 206 16.28 3.85 31.48
N ASN A 207 17.51 4.14 31.02
CA ASN A 207 17.72 5.10 29.93
C ASN A 207 17.86 4.38 28.57
N CYS A 208 16.72 4.17 27.91
CA CYS A 208 16.64 3.34 26.71
C CYS A 208 17.21 4.02 25.46
N LYS A 209 17.19 5.35 25.39
CA LYS A 209 17.91 6.10 24.34
C LYS A 209 19.42 5.88 24.40
N VAL A 210 20.01 5.76 25.59
CA VAL A 210 21.44 5.45 25.70
C VAL A 210 21.73 4.06 25.14
N LEU A 211 20.92 3.04 25.46
CA LEU A 211 21.07 1.70 24.85
C LEU A 211 20.99 1.76 23.32
N ARG A 212 20.02 2.50 22.80
CA ARG A 212 19.81 2.68 21.37
C ARG A 212 20.99 3.30 20.64
N PHE A 213 21.62 4.33 21.22
CA PHE A 213 22.68 5.08 20.53
C PHE A 213 24.11 4.62 20.84
N LEU A 214 24.33 3.86 21.91
CA LEU A 214 25.67 3.45 22.34
C LEU A 214 26.45 2.64 21.30
N GLY A 215 25.73 1.92 20.42
CA GLY A 215 26.33 1.25 19.26
C GLY A 215 27.21 0.04 19.59
N THR A 216 27.03 -0.58 20.76
CA THR A 216 27.81 -1.76 21.19
C THR A 216 27.01 -3.05 21.11
N LYS A 217 27.70 -4.19 21.01
CA LYS A 217 27.06 -5.52 21.07
C LYS A 217 26.31 -5.76 22.37
N ALA A 218 26.82 -5.24 23.50
CA ALA A 218 26.15 -5.36 24.80
C ALA A 218 24.80 -4.62 24.81
N ALA A 219 24.78 -3.38 24.29
CA ALA A 219 23.54 -2.61 24.18
C ALA A 219 22.55 -3.24 23.20
N ALA A 220 23.03 -3.71 22.04
CA ALA A 220 22.21 -4.42 21.06
C ALA A 220 21.55 -5.69 21.65
N LYS A 221 22.32 -6.48 22.41
CA LYS A 221 21.81 -7.67 23.09
C LYS A 221 20.77 -7.32 24.15
N GLU A 222 21.01 -6.28 24.93
CA GLU A 222 20.07 -5.84 25.96
C GLU A 222 18.74 -5.34 25.36
N MET A 223 18.80 -4.53 24.29
CA MET A 223 17.60 -4.11 23.56
C MET A 223 16.80 -5.32 23.06
N LEU A 224 17.48 -6.32 22.51
CA LEU A 224 16.85 -7.57 22.05
C LEU A 224 16.20 -8.36 23.20
N LEU A 225 16.83 -8.38 24.38
CA LEU A 225 16.30 -9.07 25.56
C LEU A 225 15.07 -8.35 26.15
N ARG A 226 14.98 -7.02 26.02
CA ARG A 226 13.85 -6.22 26.50
C ARG A 226 12.67 -6.21 25.53
N PHE A 227 12.95 -6.25 24.23
CA PHE A 227 11.97 -6.19 23.16
C PHE A 227 10.87 -7.27 23.28
N GLY A 228 9.60 -6.87 23.13
CA GLY A 228 8.46 -7.79 23.12
C GLY A 228 8.15 -8.46 24.45
N ARG A 229 8.64 -7.93 25.58
CA ARG A 229 8.41 -8.49 26.94
C ARG A 229 7.41 -7.70 27.80
N GLY A 230 6.64 -6.80 27.18
CA GLY A 230 5.55 -6.07 27.84
C GLY A 230 5.96 -4.82 28.60
N ASP A 231 7.23 -4.40 28.56
CA ASP A 231 7.64 -3.08 29.03
C ASP A 231 7.41 -2.03 27.93
N THR A 232 6.23 -1.40 27.99
CA THR A 232 5.86 -0.36 27.03
C THR A 232 6.72 0.91 27.10
N THR A 233 7.47 1.11 28.18
CA THR A 233 8.23 2.36 28.40
C THR A 233 9.36 2.52 27.38
N CYS A 234 10.01 1.42 27.03
CA CYS A 234 11.19 1.40 26.16
C CYS A 234 10.97 0.65 24.87
N GLU A 235 9.75 0.18 24.61
CA GLU A 235 9.44 -0.69 23.48
C GLU A 235 9.86 -0.05 22.15
N PHE A 236 9.55 1.23 21.95
CA PHE A 236 9.91 1.95 20.74
C PHE A 236 11.43 2.06 20.58
N ASP A 237 12.16 2.53 21.61
CA ASP A 237 13.61 2.69 21.55
C ASP A 237 14.34 1.36 21.32
N ASN A 238 13.86 0.27 21.95
CA ASN A 238 14.39 -1.07 21.69
C ASN A 238 14.12 -1.50 20.25
N TYR A 239 12.86 -1.41 19.78
CA TYR A 239 12.47 -1.80 18.43
C TYR A 239 13.28 -1.06 17.35
N ILE A 240 13.25 0.27 17.38
CA ILE A 240 13.91 1.08 16.35
C ILE A 240 15.44 1.03 16.49
N GLY A 241 15.94 0.84 17.71
CA GLY A 241 17.37 0.65 18.00
C GLY A 241 17.95 -0.63 17.42
N LEU A 242 17.16 -1.71 17.31
CA LEU A 242 17.60 -2.93 16.61
C LEU A 242 17.89 -2.67 15.13
N PHE A 243 17.09 -1.83 14.47
CA PHE A 243 17.33 -1.40 13.09
C PHE A 243 18.43 -0.35 12.98
N GLY A 244 18.53 0.56 13.94
CA GLY A 244 19.52 1.64 13.98
C GLY A 244 20.94 1.19 14.37
N SER A 245 21.07 0.01 14.99
CA SER A 245 22.34 -0.48 15.52
C SER A 245 23.37 -0.75 14.42
N PRO A 246 24.66 -0.40 14.62
CA PRO A 246 25.73 -0.83 13.72
C PRO A 246 25.99 -2.34 13.79
N GLU A 247 25.49 -3.02 14.83
CA GLU A 247 25.72 -4.45 15.11
C GLU A 247 24.62 -5.36 14.54
N ARG A 248 23.98 -4.99 13.41
CA ARG A 248 22.85 -5.74 12.82
C ARG A 248 23.16 -7.21 12.59
N ARG A 249 24.38 -7.54 12.16
CA ARG A 249 24.79 -8.94 11.95
C ARG A 249 24.77 -9.74 13.26
N PHE A 250 25.35 -9.17 14.32
CA PHE A 250 25.33 -9.77 15.65
C PHE A 250 23.90 -9.92 16.20
N ILE A 251 23.03 -8.93 15.97
CA ILE A 251 21.62 -9.02 16.36
C ILE A 251 20.94 -10.21 15.67
N VAL A 252 21.10 -10.34 14.34
CA VAL A 252 20.53 -11.46 13.59
C VAL A 252 21.09 -12.79 14.10
N ASP A 253 22.40 -12.92 14.28
CA ASP A 253 23.00 -14.16 14.79
C ASP A 253 22.46 -14.54 16.20
N GLU A 254 22.24 -13.56 17.08
CA GLU A 254 21.65 -13.80 18.41
C GLU A 254 20.16 -14.16 18.33
N MET A 255 19.39 -13.51 17.46
CA MET A 255 17.99 -13.85 17.21
C MET A 255 17.86 -15.27 16.64
N GLU A 256 18.75 -15.67 15.73
CA GLU A 256 18.82 -17.03 15.19
C GLU A 256 19.10 -18.06 16.29
N ARG A 257 19.99 -17.74 17.24
CA ARG A 257 20.24 -18.59 18.42
C ARG A 257 18.99 -18.70 19.29
N MET A 258 18.28 -17.59 19.50
CA MET A 258 17.07 -17.54 20.33
C MET A 258 15.89 -18.29 19.71
N LEU A 259 15.78 -18.38 18.38
CA LEU A 259 14.75 -19.20 17.71
C LEU A 259 14.73 -20.64 18.24
N SER A 260 15.90 -21.23 18.49
CA SER A 260 16.04 -22.62 18.95
C SER A 260 16.15 -22.77 20.48
N ALA A 261 16.13 -21.68 21.24
CA ALA A 261 16.25 -21.75 22.69
C ALA A 261 14.98 -22.39 23.31
N PRO A 262 15.14 -23.38 24.23
CA PRO A 262 13.99 -24.11 24.80
C PRO A 262 12.96 -23.19 25.48
N ASP A 263 13.42 -22.24 26.28
CA ASP A 263 12.54 -21.38 27.07
C ASP A 263 12.18 -20.05 26.39
N PHE A 264 12.65 -19.84 25.16
CA PHE A 264 12.33 -18.61 24.42
C PHE A 264 11.07 -18.79 23.57
N ALA A 265 10.02 -18.07 23.95
CA ALA A 265 8.82 -17.89 23.15
C ALA A 265 9.14 -16.98 21.96
N VAL A 266 9.03 -17.52 20.74
CA VAL A 266 9.14 -16.72 19.51
C VAL A 266 7.78 -16.07 19.29
N THR A 267 7.74 -14.74 19.31
CA THR A 267 6.52 -13.93 19.06
C THR A 267 6.47 -13.44 17.62
N ASP A 268 5.28 -13.02 17.16
CA ASP A 268 5.09 -12.39 15.84
C ASP A 268 6.06 -11.23 15.61
N ASP A 269 6.16 -10.31 16.58
CA ASP A 269 7.02 -9.12 16.49
C ASP A 269 8.50 -9.47 16.42
N PHE A 270 8.95 -10.43 17.24
CA PHE A 270 10.31 -10.96 17.18
C PHE A 270 10.60 -11.54 15.80
N PHE A 271 9.69 -12.36 15.27
CA PHE A 271 9.86 -13.00 13.98
C PHE A 271 9.90 -11.95 12.85
N GLN A 272 9.02 -10.95 12.85
CA GLN A 272 9.06 -9.84 11.87
C GLN A 272 10.39 -9.10 11.88
N VAL A 273 10.90 -8.75 13.07
CA VAL A 273 12.18 -8.03 13.19
C VAL A 273 13.32 -8.87 12.62
N LEU A 274 13.35 -10.17 12.92
CA LEU A 274 14.35 -11.09 12.35
C LEU A 274 14.29 -11.12 10.83
N LEU A 275 13.09 -11.29 10.24
CA LEU A 275 12.91 -11.32 8.78
C LEU A 275 13.41 -10.02 8.13
N ARG A 276 13.07 -8.87 8.71
CA ARG A 276 13.46 -7.55 8.18
C ARG A 276 14.96 -7.29 8.30
N LEU A 277 15.56 -7.55 9.47
CA LEU A 277 16.99 -7.37 9.67
C LEU A 277 17.79 -8.31 8.76
N ARG A 278 17.37 -9.57 8.62
CA ARG A 278 18.01 -10.49 7.68
C ARG A 278 17.91 -9.99 6.25
N TYR A 279 16.74 -9.51 5.86
CA TYR A 279 16.53 -8.92 4.54
C TYR A 279 17.46 -7.74 4.27
N PHE A 280 17.65 -6.84 5.24
CA PHE A 280 18.53 -5.68 5.11
C PHE A 280 20.00 -6.08 4.97
N LEU A 281 20.44 -7.15 5.66
CA LEU A 281 21.79 -7.67 5.54
C LEU A 281 22.06 -8.32 4.17
N ASP A 282 21.10 -9.10 3.66
CA ASP A 282 21.26 -9.81 2.38
C ASP A 282 21.02 -8.91 1.17
N ASN A 283 20.31 -7.80 1.36
CA ASN A 283 19.96 -6.83 0.33
C ASN A 283 20.31 -5.43 0.82
N PRO A 284 21.57 -5.00 0.75
CA PRO A 284 21.93 -3.61 1.04
C PRO A 284 21.21 -2.66 0.06
N LYS A 285 20.98 -1.42 0.50
CA LYS A 285 20.39 -0.37 -0.35
C LYS A 285 21.19 -0.21 -1.64
N THR A 286 20.48 -0.25 -2.75
CA THR A 286 20.99 -0.02 -4.11
C THR A 286 20.01 0.91 -4.84
N GLU A 287 20.53 1.74 -5.75
CA GLU A 287 19.69 2.59 -6.59
C GLU A 287 18.77 1.72 -7.44
N ARG A 288 17.48 2.08 -7.48
CA ARG A 288 16.51 1.38 -8.32
C ARG A 288 16.79 1.68 -9.79
N ASP A 289 16.97 0.64 -10.58
CA ASP A 289 16.95 0.74 -12.03
C ASP A 289 15.57 1.23 -12.52
N GLU A 290 15.51 2.49 -12.97
CA GLU A 290 14.27 3.13 -13.41
C GLU A 290 13.70 2.54 -14.71
N THR A 291 14.47 1.73 -15.43
CA THR A 291 14.01 1.03 -16.63
C THR A 291 13.09 -0.16 -16.31
N ILE A 292 13.09 -0.60 -15.04
CA ILE A 292 12.24 -1.68 -14.55
C ILE A 292 10.95 -1.06 -13.96
N PRO A 293 9.76 -1.43 -14.48
CA PRO A 293 8.49 -1.05 -13.88
C PRO A 293 8.44 -1.32 -12.37
N TYR A 294 7.87 -0.38 -11.61
CA TYR A 294 7.81 -0.48 -10.14
C TYR A 294 7.13 -1.77 -9.68
N GLU A 295 6.10 -2.21 -10.39
CA GLU A 295 5.36 -3.45 -10.08
C GLU A 295 6.26 -4.69 -10.18
N ILE A 296 7.18 -4.72 -11.14
CA ILE A 296 8.16 -5.81 -11.30
C ILE A 296 9.20 -5.75 -10.19
N PHE A 297 9.72 -4.55 -9.89
CA PHE A 297 10.64 -4.35 -8.78
C PHE A 297 10.01 -4.80 -7.44
N ALA A 298 8.79 -4.36 -7.15
CA ALA A 298 8.06 -4.69 -5.93
C ALA A 298 7.88 -6.21 -5.78
N LYS A 299 7.47 -6.92 -6.83
CA LYS A 299 7.34 -8.39 -6.83
C LYS A 299 8.69 -9.09 -6.62
N ARG A 300 9.78 -8.57 -7.20
CA ARG A 300 11.13 -9.13 -6.97
C ARG A 300 11.55 -8.99 -5.51
N GLU A 301 11.32 -7.83 -4.91
CA GLU A 301 11.61 -7.60 -3.49
C GLU A 301 10.72 -8.47 -2.59
N GLU A 302 9.43 -8.61 -2.91
CA GLU A 302 8.51 -9.50 -2.21
C GLU A 302 8.95 -10.97 -2.28
N LYS A 303 9.36 -11.45 -3.46
CA LYS A 303 9.89 -12.81 -3.63
C LYS A 303 11.10 -13.08 -2.74
N LYS A 304 12.04 -12.14 -2.65
CA LYS A 304 13.21 -12.26 -1.77
C LYS A 304 12.81 -12.32 -0.29
N LYS A 305 11.90 -11.44 0.14
CA LYS A 305 11.36 -11.44 1.51
C LYS A 305 10.67 -12.78 1.82
N ASN A 306 9.89 -13.30 0.87
CA ASN A 306 9.22 -14.60 1.01
C ASN A 306 10.19 -15.77 1.12
N LEU A 307 11.31 -15.77 0.38
CA LEU A 307 12.33 -16.82 0.52
C LEU A 307 12.96 -16.82 1.91
N ILE A 308 13.28 -15.64 2.47
CA ILE A 308 13.81 -15.51 3.84
C ILE A 308 12.76 -15.99 4.86
N LYS A 309 11.49 -15.59 4.68
CA LYS A 309 10.38 -16.04 5.53
C LYS A 309 10.29 -17.57 5.57
N LEU A 310 10.32 -18.23 4.41
CA LEU A 310 10.22 -19.68 4.31
C LEU A 310 11.40 -20.40 4.99
N ASP A 311 12.63 -19.89 4.83
CA ASP A 311 13.81 -20.44 5.52
C ASP A 311 13.67 -20.38 7.05
N TYR A 312 13.23 -19.23 7.59
CA TYR A 312 13.04 -19.10 9.03
C TYR A 312 11.82 -19.85 9.57
N LEU A 313 10.76 -20.01 8.77
CA LEU A 313 9.65 -20.89 9.13
C LEU A 313 10.12 -22.33 9.25
N GLU A 314 10.96 -22.82 8.35
CA GLU A 314 11.55 -24.15 8.42
C GLU A 314 12.44 -24.32 9.67
N LYS A 315 13.25 -23.29 10.00
CA LYS A 315 14.06 -23.27 11.23
C LYS A 315 13.20 -23.30 12.49
N LEU A 316 12.15 -22.48 12.54
CA LEU A 316 11.22 -22.44 13.68
C LEU A 316 10.51 -23.78 13.84
N LEU A 317 10.02 -24.36 12.74
CA LEU A 317 9.38 -25.67 12.71
C LEU A 317 10.26 -26.76 13.31
N LYS A 318 11.56 -26.79 12.94
CA LYS A 318 12.55 -27.73 13.50
C LYS A 318 12.82 -27.49 14.98
N ALA A 319 12.71 -26.26 15.47
CA ALA A 319 12.94 -25.90 16.86
C ALA A 319 11.75 -26.20 17.78
N LEU A 320 10.51 -26.22 17.26
CA LEU A 320 9.29 -26.40 18.05
C LEU A 320 9.35 -27.59 19.03
N PRO A 321 9.77 -28.82 18.64
CA PRO A 321 9.78 -29.96 19.55
C PRO A 321 10.72 -29.80 20.77
N GLY A 322 11.72 -28.92 20.69
CA GLY A 322 12.66 -28.65 21.77
C GLY A 322 12.23 -27.53 22.73
N LYS A 323 11.07 -26.89 22.49
CA LYS A 323 10.60 -25.78 23.31
C LYS A 323 9.88 -26.24 24.57
N SER A 324 10.02 -25.47 25.65
CA SER A 324 9.24 -25.66 26.88
C SER A 324 7.76 -25.36 26.62
N LYS A 325 6.87 -25.87 27.47
CA LYS A 325 5.41 -25.85 27.22
C LYS A 325 4.88 -24.43 26.92
N THR A 326 5.33 -23.41 27.65
CA THR A 326 4.91 -22.02 27.46
C THR A 326 5.50 -21.42 26.19
N ALA A 327 6.79 -21.65 25.93
CA ALA A 327 7.47 -21.18 24.73
C ALA A 327 6.93 -21.85 23.46
N PHE A 328 6.54 -23.12 23.55
CA PHE A 328 5.96 -23.90 22.46
C PHE A 328 4.67 -23.25 21.95
N GLN A 329 3.72 -22.92 22.83
CA GLN A 329 2.43 -22.36 22.42
C GLN A 329 2.59 -21.05 21.63
N THR A 330 3.35 -20.09 22.16
CA THR A 330 3.56 -18.79 21.48
C THR A 330 4.33 -18.95 20.17
N SER A 331 5.32 -19.84 20.14
CA SER A 331 6.10 -20.12 18.92
C SER A 331 5.28 -20.84 17.86
N LEU A 332 4.36 -21.71 18.28
CA LEU A 332 3.43 -22.41 17.41
C LEU A 332 2.44 -21.41 16.79
N GLU A 333 1.89 -20.50 17.60
CA GLU A 333 1.06 -19.40 17.10
C GLU A 333 1.80 -18.57 16.05
N THR A 334 3.04 -18.18 16.34
CA THR A 334 3.87 -17.43 15.39
C THR A 334 4.12 -18.21 14.10
N TYR A 335 4.46 -19.50 14.20
CA TYR A 335 4.66 -20.33 13.01
C TYR A 335 3.43 -20.31 12.09
N PHE A 336 2.22 -20.52 12.64
CA PHE A 336 1.00 -20.51 11.85
C PHE A 336 0.51 -19.11 11.45
N GLY A 337 0.87 -18.07 12.20
CA GLY A 337 0.60 -16.68 11.84
C GLY A 337 1.32 -16.26 10.54
N PHE A 338 2.47 -16.88 10.25
CA PHE A 338 3.29 -16.60 9.07
C PHE A 338 3.20 -17.67 7.97
N HIS A 339 2.66 -18.85 8.30
CA HIS A 339 2.43 -19.95 7.37
C HIS A 339 1.20 -19.66 6.49
N ALA A 340 1.42 -19.53 5.19
CA ALA A 340 0.38 -19.16 4.24
C ALA A 340 -0.29 -20.37 3.57
N ALA A 341 -1.46 -20.13 2.98
CA ALA A 341 -2.08 -21.07 2.06
C ALA A 341 -1.11 -21.42 0.90
N GLY A 342 -1.07 -22.69 0.50
CA GLY A 342 -0.12 -23.18 -0.53
C GLY A 342 1.28 -23.57 -0.04
N GLU A 343 1.70 -23.15 1.16
CA GLU A 343 2.98 -23.61 1.74
C GLU A 343 2.91 -25.10 2.17
N LYS A 344 4.07 -25.77 2.27
CA LYS A 344 4.13 -27.19 2.65
C LYS A 344 3.38 -27.47 3.95
N THR A 345 2.59 -28.54 3.97
CA THR A 345 1.87 -28.99 5.17
C THR A 345 2.85 -29.29 6.30
N PRO A 346 2.61 -28.79 7.53
CA PRO A 346 3.44 -29.12 8.68
C PRO A 346 3.41 -30.63 8.99
N PRO A 347 4.43 -31.18 9.67
CA PRO A 347 4.42 -32.56 10.16
C PRO A 347 3.16 -32.87 10.98
N ALA A 348 2.75 -34.14 10.97
CA ALA A 348 1.50 -34.58 11.62
C ALA A 348 1.52 -34.32 13.14
N GLU A 349 2.69 -34.44 13.77
CA GLU A 349 2.90 -34.20 15.20
C GLU A 349 2.69 -32.73 15.56
N ILE A 350 3.16 -31.81 14.72
CA ILE A 350 2.98 -30.36 14.89
C ILE A 350 1.51 -29.98 14.67
N THR A 351 0.87 -30.60 13.68
CA THR A 351 -0.56 -30.43 13.40
C THR A 351 -1.41 -30.92 14.57
N ALA A 352 -1.08 -32.07 15.16
CA ALA A 352 -1.77 -32.60 16.34
C ALA A 352 -1.61 -31.66 17.54
N ALA A 353 -0.39 -31.19 17.81
CA ALA A 353 -0.12 -30.26 18.91
C ALA A 353 -0.84 -28.90 18.74
N LEU A 354 -1.03 -28.44 17.51
CA LEU A 354 -1.87 -27.27 17.21
C LEU A 354 -3.32 -27.55 17.56
N ILE A 355 -3.89 -28.67 17.11
CA ILE A 355 -5.30 -29.02 17.37
C ILE A 355 -5.55 -29.11 18.88
N ASP A 356 -4.64 -29.74 19.63
CA ASP A 356 -4.74 -29.89 21.08
C ASP A 356 -4.70 -28.54 21.83
N SER A 357 -3.97 -27.56 21.29
CA SER A 357 -3.82 -26.22 21.90
C SER A 357 -4.77 -25.17 21.31
N PHE A 358 -5.53 -25.50 20.26
CA PHE A 358 -6.28 -24.54 19.45
C PHE A 358 -7.25 -23.67 20.26
N GLY A 359 -8.00 -24.28 21.19
CA GLY A 359 -8.97 -23.56 22.01
C GLY A 359 -8.36 -22.57 23.01
N SER A 360 -7.05 -22.67 23.28
CA SER A 360 -6.32 -21.75 24.17
C SER A 360 -5.68 -20.56 23.46
N LEU A 361 -5.64 -20.59 22.12
CA LEU A 361 -5.06 -19.51 21.32
C LEU A 361 -5.97 -18.28 21.33
N SER A 362 -5.41 -17.10 21.05
CA SER A 362 -6.21 -15.88 20.87
C SER A 362 -7.20 -16.02 19.71
N LYS A 363 -8.34 -15.31 19.74
CA LYS A 363 -9.32 -15.33 18.64
C LYS A 363 -8.71 -14.92 17.29
N LEU A 364 -7.79 -13.95 17.30
CA LEU A 364 -7.03 -13.54 16.12
C LEU A 364 -6.20 -14.71 15.57
N SER A 365 -5.48 -15.43 16.44
CA SER A 365 -4.68 -16.59 16.07
C SER A 365 -5.57 -17.70 15.49
N GLN A 366 -6.67 -18.05 16.18
CA GLN A 366 -7.63 -19.06 15.71
C GLN A 366 -8.18 -18.72 14.32
N TRP A 367 -8.61 -17.48 14.11
CA TRP A 367 -9.15 -17.02 12.83
C TRP A 367 -8.12 -17.10 11.70
N ARG A 368 -6.89 -16.59 11.92
CA ARG A 368 -5.80 -16.66 10.94
C ARG A 368 -5.45 -18.09 10.56
N ILE A 369 -5.37 -18.99 11.55
CA ILE A 369 -5.06 -20.40 11.33
C ILE A 369 -6.13 -21.06 10.46
N LEU A 370 -7.41 -20.89 10.79
CA LEU A 370 -8.49 -21.46 9.98
C LEU A 370 -8.55 -20.82 8.60
N GLN A 371 -8.30 -19.52 8.48
CA GLN A 371 -8.29 -18.83 7.18
C GLN A 371 -7.22 -19.39 6.25
N ASN A 372 -6.01 -19.62 6.76
CA ASN A 372 -4.85 -19.95 5.94
C ASN A 372 -4.60 -21.47 5.79
N SER A 373 -5.06 -22.26 6.76
CA SER A 373 -4.65 -23.67 6.90
C SER A 373 -5.80 -24.64 7.12
N LEU A 374 -7.07 -24.22 7.13
CA LEU A 374 -8.19 -25.15 7.38
C LEU A 374 -8.16 -26.39 6.47
N ASP A 375 -7.88 -26.24 5.17
CA ASP A 375 -7.81 -27.39 4.25
C ASP A 375 -6.75 -28.41 4.63
N LYS A 376 -5.62 -27.96 5.21
CA LYS A 376 -4.53 -28.83 5.69
C LYS A 376 -4.85 -29.43 7.07
N LEU A 377 -5.76 -28.81 7.82
CA LEU A 377 -6.16 -29.18 9.18
C LEU A 377 -7.45 -30.04 9.22
N LYS A 378 -8.04 -30.37 8.07
CA LYS A 378 -9.21 -31.28 7.93
C LYS A 378 -8.85 -32.73 8.27
N THR A 379 -8.40 -32.97 9.49
CA THR A 379 -8.25 -34.29 10.10
C THR A 379 -9.44 -34.57 11.04
N PRO A 380 -9.79 -35.84 11.32
CA PRO A 380 -10.86 -36.16 12.27
C PRO A 380 -10.69 -35.52 13.66
N ALA A 381 -9.45 -35.27 14.09
CA ALA A 381 -9.13 -34.64 15.37
C ALA A 381 -9.57 -33.17 15.45
N MET A 382 -9.71 -32.47 14.32
CA MET A 382 -10.15 -31.07 14.29
C MET A 382 -11.69 -30.94 14.43
N LEU A 383 -12.44 -32.01 14.13
CA LEU A 383 -13.92 -31.96 14.15
C LEU A 383 -14.50 -31.57 15.53
N PRO A 384 -14.04 -32.12 16.68
CA PRO A 384 -14.50 -31.69 18.00
C PRO A 384 -14.19 -30.22 18.30
N VAL A 385 -13.05 -29.70 17.84
CA VAL A 385 -12.66 -28.29 18.02
C VAL A 385 -13.62 -27.38 17.28
N LEU A 386 -13.90 -27.68 16.00
CA LEU A 386 -14.84 -26.87 15.19
C LEU A 386 -16.26 -26.93 15.75
N LYS A 387 -16.71 -28.10 16.23
CA LYS A 387 -18.01 -28.24 16.90
C LYS A 387 -18.08 -27.39 18.17
N SER A 388 -17.04 -27.37 18.99
CA SER A 388 -16.94 -26.51 20.18
C SER A 388 -17.06 -25.02 19.84
N ILE A 389 -16.39 -24.57 18.78
CA ILE A 389 -16.47 -23.18 18.30
C ILE A 389 -17.89 -22.86 17.82
N TYR A 390 -18.49 -23.75 17.01
CA TYR A 390 -19.87 -23.59 16.55
C TYR A 390 -20.85 -23.50 17.73
N ASP A 391 -20.82 -24.47 18.64
CA ASP A 391 -21.73 -24.55 19.79
C ASP A 391 -21.59 -23.34 20.73
N GLY A 392 -20.35 -22.87 20.94
CA GLY A 392 -20.04 -21.71 21.78
C GLY A 392 -20.54 -20.38 21.20
N LEU A 393 -20.65 -20.29 19.87
CA LEU A 393 -21.03 -19.05 19.17
C LEU A 393 -22.46 -19.08 18.62
N GLU A 394 -23.11 -20.24 18.53
CA GLU A 394 -24.46 -20.41 17.98
C GLU A 394 -25.49 -19.50 18.68
N LYS A 395 -25.35 -19.32 19.99
CA LYS A 395 -26.27 -18.50 20.82
C LYS A 395 -25.87 -17.03 20.89
N THR A 396 -24.70 -16.66 20.41
CA THR A 396 -24.19 -15.28 20.44
C THR A 396 -24.89 -14.44 19.38
N ASP A 397 -25.12 -13.17 19.70
CA ASP A 397 -25.53 -12.17 18.70
C ASP A 397 -24.29 -11.60 18.02
N LEU A 398 -24.04 -12.04 16.79
CA LEU A 398 -22.84 -11.71 16.01
C LEU A 398 -23.05 -10.46 15.13
N ALA A 399 -24.14 -9.70 15.33
CA ALA A 399 -24.48 -8.55 14.51
C ALA A 399 -23.69 -7.26 14.85
N ALA A 400 -23.03 -7.19 16.01
CA ALA A 400 -22.27 -6.00 16.44
C ALA A 400 -20.80 -6.03 15.97
N TYR A 401 -20.25 -4.83 15.72
CA TYR A 401 -18.89 -4.63 15.17
C TYR A 401 -17.77 -5.26 16.01
N ASP A 402 -17.95 -5.33 17.34
CA ASP A 402 -16.96 -5.87 18.28
C ASP A 402 -16.74 -7.39 18.16
N PHE A 403 -17.57 -8.08 17.37
CA PHE A 403 -17.54 -9.55 17.21
C PHE A 403 -16.98 -10.01 15.85
N PHE A 404 -16.17 -9.19 15.16
CA PHE A 404 -15.59 -9.55 13.86
C PHE A 404 -14.96 -10.96 13.87
N TYR A 405 -14.03 -11.24 14.79
CA TYR A 405 -13.37 -12.54 14.85
C TYR A 405 -14.33 -13.68 15.20
N ASP A 406 -15.32 -13.45 16.05
CA ASP A 406 -16.31 -14.48 16.39
C ASP A 406 -17.19 -14.82 15.18
N ARG A 407 -17.59 -13.82 14.39
CA ARG A 407 -18.33 -14.05 13.16
C ARG A 407 -17.51 -14.84 12.16
N GLU A 408 -16.24 -14.51 11.96
CA GLU A 408 -15.36 -15.26 11.07
C GLU A 408 -15.17 -16.71 11.54
N LEU A 409 -14.88 -16.90 12.83
CA LEU A 409 -14.73 -18.24 13.43
C LEU A 409 -16.01 -19.07 13.32
N PHE A 410 -17.18 -18.46 13.47
CA PHE A 410 -18.47 -19.14 13.29
C PHE A 410 -18.69 -19.61 11.85
N ASN A 411 -18.37 -18.78 10.85
CA ASN A 411 -18.49 -19.16 9.44
C ASN A 411 -17.46 -20.24 9.04
N GLN A 412 -16.22 -20.12 9.53
CA GLN A 412 -15.15 -21.10 9.28
C GLN A 412 -15.42 -22.44 9.95
N SER A 413 -16.00 -22.46 11.15
CA SER A 413 -16.34 -23.69 11.85
C SER A 413 -17.39 -24.50 11.10
N ILE A 414 -18.44 -23.86 10.56
CA ILE A 414 -19.47 -24.53 9.75
C ILE A 414 -18.86 -25.09 8.47
N SER A 415 -18.03 -24.31 7.78
CA SER A 415 -17.33 -24.74 6.56
C SER A 415 -16.40 -25.93 6.82
N GLY A 416 -15.67 -25.92 7.94
CA GLY A 416 -14.81 -27.01 8.37
C GLY A 416 -15.59 -28.26 8.78
N ILE A 417 -16.69 -28.11 9.51
CA ILE A 417 -17.60 -29.22 9.87
C ILE A 417 -18.18 -29.84 8.60
N TYR A 418 -18.65 -29.05 7.64
CA TYR A 418 -19.14 -29.56 6.37
C TYR A 418 -18.09 -30.38 5.61
N GLY A 419 -16.83 -29.93 5.62
CA GLY A 419 -15.72 -30.64 4.98
C GLY A 419 -15.32 -31.96 5.67
N LEU A 420 -15.54 -32.08 6.99
CA LEU A 420 -15.12 -33.24 7.80
C LEU A 420 -16.27 -34.24 8.08
N ASP A 421 -17.48 -33.72 8.25
CA ASP A 421 -18.71 -34.44 8.58
C ASP A 421 -19.85 -33.84 7.75
N ARG A 422 -19.94 -34.30 6.49
CA ARG A 422 -20.85 -33.74 5.48
C ARG A 422 -22.31 -33.75 5.93
N ASN A 423 -22.72 -34.76 6.69
CA ASN A 423 -24.10 -34.88 7.17
C ASN A 423 -24.39 -33.85 8.28
N ALA A 424 -23.49 -33.70 9.26
CA ALA A 424 -23.65 -32.69 10.29
C ALA A 424 -23.63 -31.28 9.70
N GLY A 425 -22.67 -31.00 8.81
CA GLY A 425 -22.58 -29.71 8.13
C GLY A 425 -23.81 -29.42 7.27
N LYS A 426 -24.29 -30.38 6.46
CA LYS A 426 -25.51 -30.21 5.66
C LYS A 426 -26.70 -29.81 6.53
N ARG A 427 -26.86 -30.47 7.68
CA ARG A 427 -27.95 -30.15 8.62
C ARG A 427 -27.81 -28.72 9.17
N ILE A 428 -26.63 -28.32 9.64
CA ILE A 428 -26.37 -26.96 10.14
C ILE A 428 -26.69 -25.91 9.07
N VAL A 429 -26.19 -26.09 7.85
CA VAL A 429 -26.39 -25.12 6.76
C VAL A 429 -27.87 -25.03 6.37
N LEU A 430 -28.60 -26.15 6.35
CA LEU A 430 -30.05 -26.15 6.12
C LEU A 430 -30.82 -25.44 7.24
N ASP A 431 -30.39 -25.58 8.50
CA ASP A 431 -31.02 -24.89 9.62
C ASP A 431 -30.78 -23.38 9.56
N GLU A 432 -29.56 -22.95 9.21
CA GLU A 432 -29.27 -21.53 8.92
C GLU A 432 -30.11 -21.00 7.75
N LEU A 433 -30.27 -21.78 6.68
CA LEU A 433 -31.11 -21.40 5.53
C LEU A 433 -32.58 -21.19 5.93
N ARG A 434 -33.10 -21.95 6.92
CA ARG A 434 -34.47 -21.80 7.43
C ARG A 434 -34.65 -20.59 8.35
N ARG A 435 -33.58 -20.07 8.98
CA ARG A 435 -33.72 -18.95 9.92
C ARG A 435 -34.36 -17.74 9.23
N PRO A 436 -35.25 -17.00 9.92
CA PRO A 436 -35.80 -15.75 9.38
C PRO A 436 -34.70 -14.75 9.01
N LYS A 437 -33.71 -14.60 9.91
CA LYS A 437 -32.50 -13.78 9.73
C LYS A 437 -31.27 -14.67 9.84
N GLN A 438 -30.44 -14.72 8.80
CA GLN A 438 -29.25 -15.57 8.77
C GLN A 438 -28.12 -14.99 9.63
N LYS A 439 -27.36 -15.86 10.32
CA LYS A 439 -26.16 -15.46 11.08
C LYS A 439 -24.88 -15.56 10.25
N VAL A 440 -24.92 -16.40 9.22
CA VAL A 440 -23.77 -16.76 8.38
C VAL A 440 -23.72 -15.92 7.11
N TYR A 441 -22.55 -15.88 6.47
CA TYR A 441 -22.39 -15.35 5.13
C TYR A 441 -23.06 -16.24 4.09
N THR A 442 -23.46 -15.65 2.96
CA THR A 442 -24.03 -16.38 1.82
C THR A 442 -23.11 -17.50 1.35
N SER A 443 -21.79 -17.31 1.38
CA SER A 443 -20.79 -18.33 1.01
C SER A 443 -20.88 -19.62 1.84
N VAL A 444 -21.32 -19.55 3.11
CA VAL A 444 -21.55 -20.74 3.94
C VAL A 444 -22.83 -21.46 3.52
N LEU A 445 -23.87 -20.72 3.12
CA LEU A 445 -25.12 -21.30 2.62
C LEU A 445 -24.94 -21.95 1.24
N GLU A 446 -23.98 -21.45 0.46
CA GLU A 446 -23.58 -22.00 -0.85
C GLU A 446 -22.76 -23.30 -0.73
N LEU A 447 -22.33 -23.71 0.47
CA LEU A 447 -21.69 -25.02 0.68
C LEU A 447 -22.57 -26.20 0.27
N LEU A 448 -23.89 -26.01 0.21
CA LEU A 448 -24.87 -26.99 -0.25
C LEU A 448 -24.98 -26.95 -1.78
N PRO A 449 -24.43 -27.94 -2.51
CA PRO A 449 -24.51 -27.92 -3.97
C PRO A 449 -25.97 -28.05 -4.43
N PRO A 450 -26.39 -27.33 -5.49
CA PRO A 450 -27.76 -27.42 -5.99
C PRO A 450 -28.20 -28.83 -6.36
N SER A 451 -27.28 -29.64 -6.91
CA SER A 451 -27.54 -31.04 -7.30
C SER A 451 -27.83 -31.98 -6.12
N GLU A 452 -27.47 -31.60 -4.89
CA GLU A 452 -27.52 -32.47 -3.71
C GLU A 452 -28.47 -31.96 -2.61
N THR A 453 -29.18 -30.87 -2.90
CA THR A 453 -29.98 -30.14 -1.89
C THR A 453 -31.34 -29.70 -2.43
N PRO A 454 -32.21 -30.63 -2.87
CA PRO A 454 -33.57 -30.28 -3.31
C PRO A 454 -34.39 -29.61 -2.19
N GLU A 455 -34.04 -29.83 -0.93
CA GLU A 455 -34.70 -29.21 0.22
C GLU A 455 -34.54 -27.68 0.23
N ALA A 456 -33.44 -27.15 -0.33
CA ALA A 456 -33.20 -25.71 -0.40
C ALA A 456 -34.19 -24.99 -1.32
N GLU A 457 -34.62 -25.63 -2.43
CA GLU A 457 -35.67 -25.08 -3.31
C GLU A 457 -36.94 -24.82 -2.49
N ASN A 458 -37.38 -25.81 -1.70
CA ASN A 458 -38.61 -25.68 -0.91
C ASN A 458 -38.49 -24.59 0.16
N ILE A 459 -37.36 -24.51 0.88
CA ILE A 459 -37.13 -23.48 1.91
C ILE A 459 -37.16 -22.07 1.30
N LEU A 460 -36.51 -21.88 0.16
CA LEU A 460 -36.49 -20.60 -0.54
C LEU A 460 -37.87 -20.23 -1.12
N LEU A 461 -38.61 -21.21 -1.65
CA LEU A 461 -40.00 -21.01 -2.10
C LEU A 461 -40.91 -20.59 -0.93
N GLU A 462 -40.79 -21.22 0.24
CA GLU A 462 -41.53 -20.84 1.45
C GLU A 462 -41.23 -19.39 1.86
N LYS A 463 -39.96 -18.97 1.84
CA LYS A 463 -39.58 -17.58 2.12
C LYS A 463 -40.19 -16.59 1.13
N LEU A 464 -40.13 -16.89 -0.18
CA LEU A 464 -40.77 -16.05 -1.21
C LEU A 464 -42.29 -15.98 -1.02
N ASN A 465 -42.92 -17.10 -0.64
CA ASN A 465 -44.36 -17.20 -0.43
C ASN A 465 -44.84 -16.44 0.81
N ALA A 466 -44.04 -16.42 1.87
CA ALA A 466 -44.34 -15.62 3.06
C ALA A 466 -44.42 -14.12 2.75
N GLY A 467 -43.73 -13.65 1.70
CA GLY A 467 -43.85 -12.30 1.15
C GLY A 467 -43.37 -11.18 2.07
N ASN A 468 -42.75 -11.51 3.20
CA ASN A 468 -42.34 -10.61 4.27
C ASN A 468 -40.83 -10.70 4.58
N ILE A 469 -40.02 -11.04 3.58
CA ILE A 469 -38.55 -11.04 3.70
C ILE A 469 -38.12 -9.62 4.10
N PRO A 470 -37.40 -9.43 5.23
CA PRO A 470 -36.89 -8.12 5.62
C PRO A 470 -36.04 -7.51 4.51
N ALA A 471 -36.12 -6.19 4.33
CA ALA A 471 -35.39 -5.50 3.27
C ALA A 471 -33.89 -5.85 3.28
N ASP A 472 -33.27 -5.80 4.46
CA ASP A 472 -31.85 -6.11 4.64
C ASP A 472 -31.45 -7.55 4.23
N ASP A 473 -32.40 -8.49 4.22
CA ASP A 473 -32.16 -9.89 3.89
C ASP A 473 -32.50 -10.23 2.41
N LEU A 474 -33.14 -9.33 1.67
CA LEU A 474 -33.61 -9.57 0.29
C LEU A 474 -32.46 -9.93 -0.66
N SER A 475 -31.37 -9.17 -0.60
CA SER A 475 -30.20 -9.40 -1.46
C SER A 475 -29.57 -10.77 -1.25
N SER A 476 -29.44 -11.21 0.01
CA SER A 476 -28.94 -12.54 0.36
C SER A 476 -29.86 -13.65 -0.17
N VAL A 477 -31.18 -13.50 -0.02
CA VAL A 477 -32.14 -14.48 -0.56
C VAL A 477 -32.09 -14.54 -2.08
N PHE A 478 -32.00 -13.40 -2.77
CA PHE A 478 -31.88 -13.37 -4.23
C PHE A 478 -30.57 -13.99 -4.70
N SER A 479 -29.45 -13.69 -4.04
CA SER A 479 -28.16 -14.33 -4.34
C SER A 479 -28.26 -15.86 -4.23
N LEU A 480 -28.92 -16.39 -3.20
CA LEU A 480 -29.15 -17.83 -3.05
C LEU A 480 -30.03 -18.40 -4.16
N ILE A 481 -31.10 -17.70 -4.55
CA ILE A 481 -31.93 -18.11 -5.71
C ILE A 481 -31.09 -18.14 -6.99
N GLY A 482 -30.20 -17.17 -7.18
CA GLY A 482 -29.25 -17.14 -8.29
C GLY A 482 -28.23 -18.29 -8.25
N TYR A 483 -27.85 -18.76 -7.07
CA TYR A 483 -26.96 -19.91 -6.88
C TYR A 483 -27.65 -21.26 -7.17
N TYR A 484 -28.86 -21.49 -6.63
CA TYR A 484 -29.61 -22.73 -6.85
C TYR A 484 -30.24 -22.81 -8.25
N GLU A 485 -30.59 -21.65 -8.80
CA GLU A 485 -30.99 -21.45 -10.20
C GLU A 485 -32.05 -22.44 -10.73
N THR A 486 -33.07 -22.76 -9.93
CA THR A 486 -34.15 -23.64 -10.41
C THR A 486 -35.23 -22.84 -11.17
N PRO A 487 -35.89 -23.45 -12.18
CA PRO A 487 -36.98 -22.78 -12.91
C PRO A 487 -38.13 -22.33 -12.00
N LYS A 488 -38.47 -23.11 -10.96
CA LYS A 488 -39.55 -22.76 -10.02
C LYS A 488 -39.21 -21.54 -9.18
N LEU A 489 -38.00 -21.48 -8.63
CA LEU A 489 -37.55 -20.32 -7.85
C LEU A 489 -37.54 -19.05 -8.69
N ARG A 490 -37.03 -19.12 -9.94
CA ARG A 490 -37.04 -17.98 -10.85
C ARG A 490 -38.46 -17.51 -11.19
N ALA A 491 -39.34 -18.45 -11.55
CA ALA A 491 -40.73 -18.12 -11.87
C ALA A 491 -41.41 -17.43 -10.68
N ARG A 492 -41.22 -17.96 -9.48
CA ARG A 492 -41.82 -17.39 -8.26
C ARG A 492 -41.20 -16.05 -7.87
N LEU A 493 -39.88 -15.90 -7.99
CA LEU A 493 -39.18 -14.64 -7.76
C LEU A 493 -39.69 -13.54 -8.70
N ARG A 494 -39.84 -13.86 -9.99
CA ARG A 494 -40.43 -12.95 -10.99
C ARG A 494 -41.85 -12.56 -10.59
N GLU A 495 -42.70 -13.52 -10.29
CA GLU A 495 -44.10 -13.29 -9.92
C GLU A 495 -44.24 -12.36 -8.70
N VAL A 496 -43.42 -12.57 -7.65
CA VAL A 496 -43.55 -11.84 -6.39
C VAL A 496 -42.88 -10.46 -6.42
N TYR A 497 -41.77 -10.31 -7.17
CA TYR A 497 -40.92 -9.12 -7.08
C TYR A 497 -40.79 -8.30 -8.37
N ALA A 498 -41.13 -8.79 -9.56
CA ALA A 498 -40.95 -8.04 -10.81
C ALA A 498 -41.64 -6.66 -10.79
N ASP A 499 -42.81 -6.57 -10.15
CA ASP A 499 -43.55 -5.32 -10.08
C ASP A 499 -42.98 -4.30 -9.11
N LYS A 500 -42.35 -4.78 -8.03
CA LYS A 500 -41.85 -3.96 -6.91
C LYS A 500 -40.33 -3.82 -6.84
N ILE A 501 -39.58 -4.47 -7.73
CA ILE A 501 -38.11 -4.51 -7.66
C ILE A 501 -37.47 -3.12 -7.77
N ALA A 502 -38.08 -2.20 -8.53
CA ALA A 502 -37.59 -0.83 -8.67
C ALA A 502 -37.65 -0.02 -7.36
N GLN A 503 -38.40 -0.48 -6.35
CA GLN A 503 -38.43 0.14 -5.01
C GLN A 503 -37.63 -0.64 -3.96
N ALA A 504 -37.05 -1.79 -4.31
CA ALA A 504 -36.17 -2.54 -3.41
C ALA A 504 -34.85 -1.78 -3.20
N ASP A 505 -34.09 -2.17 -2.18
CA ASP A 505 -32.73 -1.65 -2.00
C ASP A 505 -31.82 -2.02 -3.18
N CYS A 506 -30.69 -1.32 -3.28
CA CYS A 506 -29.79 -1.46 -4.41
C CYS A 506 -29.20 -2.88 -4.53
N ALA A 507 -28.85 -3.53 -3.42
CA ALA A 507 -28.26 -4.87 -3.48
C ALA A 507 -29.27 -5.88 -4.02
N ALA A 508 -30.53 -5.82 -3.59
CA ALA A 508 -31.61 -6.64 -4.12
C ALA A 508 -31.87 -6.37 -5.61
N GLN A 509 -31.85 -5.11 -6.05
CA GLN A 509 -31.99 -4.75 -7.46
C GLN A 509 -30.90 -5.40 -8.34
N LEU A 510 -29.63 -5.29 -7.93
CA LEU A 510 -28.50 -5.83 -8.68
C LEU A 510 -28.52 -7.36 -8.74
N GLU A 511 -28.86 -8.03 -7.64
CA GLU A 511 -28.96 -9.50 -7.61
C GLU A 511 -30.13 -9.99 -8.49
N PHE A 512 -31.28 -9.32 -8.46
CA PHE A 512 -32.41 -9.65 -9.33
C PHE A 512 -32.04 -9.49 -10.81
N LEU A 513 -31.38 -8.38 -11.17
CA LEU A 513 -30.89 -8.15 -12.53
C LEU A 513 -29.93 -9.26 -12.97
N ARG A 514 -28.97 -9.63 -12.12
CA ARG A 514 -27.99 -10.68 -12.42
C ARG A 514 -28.66 -12.02 -12.75
N ILE A 515 -29.69 -12.40 -11.99
CA ILE A 515 -30.44 -13.66 -12.20
C ILE A 515 -31.13 -13.66 -13.56
N PHE A 516 -31.82 -12.57 -13.90
CA PHE A 516 -32.63 -12.52 -15.12
C PHE A 516 -31.82 -12.18 -16.37
N LEU A 517 -30.78 -11.35 -16.30
CA LEU A 517 -29.86 -11.16 -17.43
C LEU A 517 -29.16 -12.46 -17.83
N LYS A 518 -28.88 -13.34 -16.86
CA LYS A 518 -28.34 -14.69 -17.10
C LYS A 518 -29.35 -15.64 -17.74
N SER A 519 -30.58 -15.68 -17.21
CA SER A 519 -31.54 -16.75 -17.48
C SER A 519 -32.62 -16.41 -18.51
N ASP A 520 -32.94 -15.13 -18.68
CA ASP A 520 -33.92 -14.57 -19.62
C ASP A 520 -33.48 -13.14 -19.98
N LEU A 521 -32.47 -13.04 -20.87
CA LEU A 521 -31.80 -11.78 -21.20
C LEU A 521 -32.79 -10.67 -21.56
N LYS A 522 -33.84 -10.99 -22.33
CA LYS A 522 -34.86 -10.03 -22.73
C LYS A 522 -35.62 -9.46 -21.52
N PHE A 523 -36.09 -10.32 -20.62
CA PHE A 523 -36.74 -9.85 -19.40
C PHE A 523 -35.78 -9.10 -18.48
N GLY A 524 -34.51 -9.52 -18.40
CA GLY A 524 -33.46 -8.80 -17.68
C GLY A 524 -33.25 -7.39 -18.22
N GLU A 525 -33.20 -7.22 -19.54
CA GLU A 525 -33.09 -5.91 -20.21
C GLU A 525 -34.32 -5.02 -19.95
N GLU A 526 -35.54 -5.58 -20.06
CA GLU A 526 -36.78 -4.87 -19.72
C GLU A 526 -36.80 -4.44 -18.23
N THR A 527 -36.32 -5.30 -17.34
CA THR A 527 -36.20 -5.00 -15.90
C THR A 527 -35.16 -3.91 -15.64
N LEU A 528 -34.04 -3.93 -16.36
CA LEU A 528 -33.01 -2.90 -16.28
C LEU A 528 -33.59 -1.54 -16.64
N ASP A 529 -34.30 -1.43 -17.78
CA ASP A 529 -35.00 -0.19 -18.19
C ASP A 529 -35.98 0.27 -17.11
N LYS A 530 -36.72 -0.66 -16.49
CA LYS A 530 -37.67 -0.34 -15.40
C LYS A 530 -36.97 0.21 -14.16
N ILE A 531 -35.85 -0.38 -13.74
CA ILE A 531 -35.10 0.06 -12.56
C ILE A 531 -34.51 1.45 -12.79
N VAL A 532 -33.80 1.66 -13.91
CA VAL A 532 -33.21 2.96 -14.27
C VAL A 532 -34.26 4.02 -14.65
N GLY A 533 -35.52 3.63 -14.82
CA GLY A 533 -36.64 4.56 -14.93
C GLY A 533 -36.91 5.35 -13.63
N THR A 534 -36.35 4.92 -12.49
CA THR A 534 -36.46 5.60 -11.20
C THR A 534 -35.14 6.29 -10.81
N GLU A 535 -35.18 7.41 -10.10
CA GLU A 535 -33.95 8.10 -9.64
C GLU A 535 -33.11 7.21 -8.69
N ALA A 536 -33.76 6.46 -7.80
CA ALA A 536 -33.08 5.52 -6.92
C ALA A 536 -32.37 4.40 -7.71
N GLY A 537 -33.03 3.84 -8.74
CA GLY A 537 -32.44 2.80 -9.58
C GLY A 537 -31.34 3.31 -10.50
N LYS A 538 -31.44 4.54 -11.03
CA LYS A 538 -30.32 5.20 -11.72
C LYS A 538 -29.10 5.33 -10.80
N GLY A 539 -29.32 5.80 -9.56
CA GLY A 539 -28.28 5.89 -8.54
C GLY A 539 -27.64 4.54 -8.25
N CYS A 540 -28.45 3.49 -8.08
CA CYS A 540 -27.97 2.14 -7.79
C CYS A 540 -27.14 1.54 -8.93
N VAL A 541 -27.73 1.43 -10.13
CA VAL A 541 -27.09 0.82 -11.30
C VAL A 541 -25.91 1.66 -11.76
N GLY A 542 -26.06 2.98 -11.77
CA GLY A 542 -25.03 3.91 -12.20
C GLY A 542 -23.78 3.92 -11.31
N ALA A 543 -23.93 3.70 -10.00
CA ALA A 543 -22.80 3.61 -9.07
C ALA A 543 -22.17 2.21 -8.98
N ASN A 544 -22.82 1.16 -9.52
CA ASN A 544 -22.32 -0.22 -9.48
C ASN A 544 -22.52 -0.96 -10.83
N PRO A 545 -22.20 -0.34 -11.97
CA PRO A 545 -22.65 -0.85 -13.26
C PRO A 545 -21.96 -2.17 -13.62
N GLU A 546 -20.69 -2.33 -13.24
CA GLU A 546 -19.91 -3.53 -13.50
C GLU A 546 -20.49 -4.79 -12.82
N ARG A 547 -20.93 -4.68 -11.56
CA ARG A 547 -21.34 -5.84 -10.74
C ARG A 547 -22.51 -6.64 -11.34
N ALA A 548 -23.44 -5.97 -11.99
CA ALA A 548 -24.64 -6.62 -12.54
C ALA A 548 -24.60 -6.83 -14.05
N LEU A 549 -23.93 -5.95 -14.80
CA LEU A 549 -24.11 -5.84 -16.24
C LEU A 549 -22.94 -6.43 -17.05
N GLU A 550 -21.72 -6.47 -16.49
CA GLU A 550 -20.51 -6.87 -17.22
C GLU A 550 -20.63 -8.24 -17.92
N PRO A 551 -21.06 -9.32 -17.24
CA PRO A 551 -21.09 -10.65 -17.86
C PRO A 551 -22.12 -10.80 -18.98
N TYR A 552 -23.06 -9.86 -19.09
CA TYR A 552 -24.23 -9.94 -19.95
C TYR A 552 -24.30 -8.81 -20.97
N TRP A 553 -23.16 -8.14 -21.22
CA TRP A 553 -23.09 -6.95 -22.07
C TRP A 553 -23.79 -7.18 -23.42
N SER A 554 -24.76 -6.32 -23.73
CA SER A 554 -25.57 -6.36 -24.94
C SER A 554 -25.76 -4.95 -25.51
N ALA A 555 -26.25 -4.84 -26.74
CA ALA A 555 -26.58 -3.55 -27.32
C ALA A 555 -27.66 -2.78 -26.52
N ALA A 556 -28.58 -3.49 -25.86
CA ALA A 556 -29.60 -2.87 -25.01
C ALA A 556 -28.98 -2.34 -23.71
N ILE A 557 -28.05 -3.09 -23.09
CA ILE A 557 -27.29 -2.63 -21.92
C ILE A 557 -26.44 -1.42 -22.28
N GLU A 558 -25.69 -1.45 -23.39
CA GLU A 558 -24.90 -0.31 -23.83
C GLU A 558 -25.74 0.95 -24.03
N ARG A 559 -26.96 0.82 -24.57
CA ARG A 559 -27.93 1.93 -24.69
C ARG A 559 -28.27 2.51 -23.32
N VAL A 560 -28.60 1.67 -22.34
CA VAL A 560 -28.94 2.12 -20.97
C VAL A 560 -27.75 2.80 -20.31
N VAL A 561 -26.58 2.17 -20.33
CA VAL A 561 -25.34 2.70 -19.73
C VAL A 561 -24.92 4.01 -20.40
N THR A 562 -25.06 4.11 -21.73
CA THR A 562 -24.91 5.37 -22.45
C THR A 562 -25.88 6.43 -21.95
N GLY A 563 -27.15 6.09 -21.72
CA GLY A 563 -28.14 7.04 -21.18
C GLY A 563 -27.74 7.58 -19.81
N LEU A 564 -27.16 6.72 -18.96
CA LEU A 564 -26.66 7.10 -17.63
C LEU A 564 -25.42 8.02 -17.69
N LEU A 565 -24.64 8.00 -18.78
CA LEU A 565 -23.49 8.90 -18.99
C LEU A 565 -23.90 10.38 -18.94
N GLU A 566 -25.14 10.68 -19.35
CA GLU A 566 -25.69 12.04 -19.36
C GLU A 566 -26.25 12.49 -18.00
N SER A 567 -26.11 11.68 -16.95
CA SER A 567 -26.55 12.01 -15.60
C SER A 567 -25.87 13.29 -15.08
N ASP A 568 -26.67 14.10 -14.38
CA ASP A 568 -26.18 15.29 -13.65
C ASP A 568 -25.37 14.89 -12.41
N ASN A 569 -25.50 13.66 -11.93
CA ASN A 569 -24.60 13.09 -10.93
C ASN A 569 -23.28 12.69 -11.62
N VAL A 570 -22.24 13.48 -11.39
CA VAL A 570 -20.92 13.30 -12.00
C VAL A 570 -20.26 11.97 -11.66
N THR A 571 -20.50 11.43 -10.46
CA THR A 571 -19.95 10.12 -10.06
C THR A 571 -20.55 9.01 -10.93
N ILE A 572 -21.87 9.03 -11.15
CA ILE A 572 -22.53 8.07 -12.05
C ILE A 572 -21.95 8.19 -13.47
N ALA A 573 -21.78 9.41 -13.97
CA ALA A 573 -21.22 9.64 -15.31
C ALA A 573 -19.79 9.09 -15.44
N GLY A 574 -18.97 9.22 -14.39
CA GLY A 574 -17.62 8.67 -14.34
C GLY A 574 -17.61 7.13 -14.30
N ASP A 575 -18.38 6.52 -13.41
CA ASP A 575 -18.46 5.06 -13.25
C ASP A 575 -18.94 4.36 -14.54
N VAL A 576 -19.99 4.89 -15.17
CA VAL A 576 -20.51 4.32 -16.43
C VAL A 576 -19.57 4.58 -17.61
N ALA A 577 -18.80 5.67 -17.61
CA ALA A 577 -17.76 5.90 -18.61
C ALA A 577 -16.67 4.83 -18.52
N GLY A 578 -16.24 4.47 -17.30
CA GLY A 578 -15.30 3.36 -17.09
C GLY A 578 -15.78 2.06 -17.74
N MET A 579 -17.05 1.71 -17.52
CA MET A 579 -17.66 0.53 -18.11
C MET A 579 -17.73 0.60 -19.65
N LEU A 580 -18.11 1.76 -20.20
CA LEU A 580 -18.11 1.99 -21.65
C LEU A 580 -16.69 1.96 -22.26
N GLY A 581 -15.66 2.39 -21.53
CA GLY A 581 -14.26 2.25 -21.95
C GLY A 581 -13.82 0.79 -22.08
N LYS A 582 -14.32 -0.07 -21.20
CA LYS A 582 -13.98 -1.49 -21.16
C LYS A 582 -14.79 -2.33 -22.16
N TYR A 583 -16.10 -2.09 -22.24
CA TYR A 583 -17.05 -2.94 -23.00
C TYR A 583 -17.77 -2.24 -24.14
N GLY A 584 -17.87 -0.92 -24.10
CA GLY A 584 -18.64 -0.15 -25.07
C GLY A 584 -18.10 -0.29 -26.49
N SER A 585 -19.01 -0.24 -27.46
CA SER A 585 -18.64 -0.16 -28.87
C SER A 585 -17.78 1.07 -29.17
N ALA A 586 -17.13 1.09 -30.34
CA ALA A 586 -16.39 2.28 -30.79
C ALA A 586 -17.26 3.56 -30.80
N GLY A 587 -18.59 3.44 -30.93
CA GLY A 587 -19.54 4.55 -30.87
C GLY A 587 -19.70 5.17 -29.48
N ALA A 588 -19.25 4.52 -28.41
CA ALA A 588 -19.25 5.07 -27.05
C ALA A 588 -18.17 6.16 -26.87
N ARG A 589 -17.04 6.05 -27.59
CA ARG A 589 -15.90 6.99 -27.50
C ARG A 589 -16.34 8.44 -27.66
N ASP A 590 -17.10 8.74 -28.70
CA ASP A 590 -17.54 10.11 -29.00
C ASP A 590 -18.51 10.66 -27.95
N LYS A 591 -19.28 9.78 -27.30
CA LYS A 591 -20.19 10.16 -26.22
C LYS A 591 -19.42 10.51 -24.95
N ILE A 592 -18.38 9.74 -24.62
CA ILE A 592 -17.49 10.03 -23.48
C ILE A 592 -16.75 11.36 -23.72
N TRP A 593 -16.25 11.62 -24.93
CA TRP A 593 -15.67 12.93 -25.28
C TRP A 593 -16.65 14.08 -25.05
N LYS A 594 -17.88 13.96 -25.58
CA LYS A 594 -18.91 15.00 -25.42
C LYS A 594 -19.25 15.21 -23.94
N ARG A 595 -19.33 14.15 -23.14
CA ARG A 595 -19.58 14.26 -21.70
C ARG A 595 -18.44 14.97 -20.97
N LEU A 596 -17.19 14.68 -21.31
CA LEU A 596 -16.01 15.36 -20.75
C LEU A 596 -15.97 16.83 -21.15
N GLU A 597 -16.30 17.18 -22.39
CA GLU A 597 -16.43 18.57 -22.85
C GLU A 597 -17.53 19.32 -22.10
N ARG A 598 -18.68 18.67 -21.87
CA ARG A 598 -19.77 19.21 -21.08
C ARG A 598 -19.33 19.44 -19.63
N PHE A 599 -18.72 18.43 -19.00
CA PHE A 599 -18.16 18.52 -17.65
C PHE A 599 -17.20 19.70 -17.52
N ASN A 600 -16.26 19.82 -18.45
CA ASN A 600 -15.28 20.89 -18.47
C ASN A 600 -15.93 22.29 -18.54
N LYS A 601 -16.97 22.47 -19.37
CA LYS A 601 -17.71 23.73 -19.47
C LYS A 601 -18.53 24.03 -18.22
N GLU A 602 -19.22 23.03 -17.67
CA GLU A 602 -20.03 23.14 -16.45
C GLU A 602 -19.15 23.58 -15.26
N GLU A 603 -18.03 22.92 -15.04
CA GLU A 603 -17.11 23.24 -13.94
C GLU A 603 -16.50 24.63 -14.09
N GLN A 604 -16.03 25.00 -15.29
CA GLN A 604 -15.47 26.34 -15.52
C GLN A 604 -16.48 27.47 -15.35
N SER A 605 -17.78 27.20 -15.53
CA SER A 605 -18.84 28.20 -15.32
C SER A 605 -19.13 28.50 -13.85
N LYS A 606 -18.65 27.66 -12.91
CA LYS A 606 -18.85 27.88 -11.48
C LYS A 606 -18.01 29.06 -11.01
N LYS A 607 -18.66 30.04 -10.35
CA LYS A 607 -18.02 31.27 -9.86
C LYS A 607 -16.79 31.03 -8.97
N ASP A 608 -16.80 29.92 -8.23
CA ASP A 608 -15.74 29.58 -7.29
C ASP A 608 -14.73 28.57 -7.87
N PHE A 609 -14.78 28.23 -9.17
CA PHE A 609 -13.93 27.19 -9.77
C PHE A 609 -12.42 27.43 -9.51
N ALA A 610 -11.98 28.68 -9.54
CA ALA A 610 -10.59 29.06 -9.27
C ALA A 610 -10.11 28.67 -7.85
N THR A 611 -11.00 28.63 -6.86
CA THR A 611 -10.70 28.21 -5.48
C THR A 611 -10.99 26.72 -5.23
N LEU A 612 -11.67 26.05 -6.16
CA LEU A 612 -12.17 24.67 -6.09
C LEU A 612 -11.23 23.59 -6.69
N LYS A 613 -10.02 23.94 -7.16
CA LYS A 613 -9.01 22.97 -7.66
C LYS A 613 -8.47 21.97 -6.61
N ASP A 614 -8.93 22.08 -5.37
CA ASP A 614 -8.54 21.18 -4.27
C ASP A 614 -9.30 19.85 -4.35
N SER A 615 -8.59 18.78 -4.69
CA SER A 615 -9.13 17.43 -4.84
C SER A 615 -9.74 16.86 -3.57
N ASN A 616 -9.34 17.34 -2.38
CA ASN A 616 -9.88 16.83 -1.12
C ASN A 616 -11.30 17.36 -0.84
N LYS A 617 -11.65 18.54 -1.36
CA LYS A 617 -12.99 19.13 -1.21
C LYS A 617 -13.97 18.73 -2.32
N ASN A 618 -13.45 18.40 -3.50
CA ASN A 618 -14.24 18.07 -4.69
C ASN A 618 -13.87 16.70 -5.25
N TRP A 619 -13.62 15.74 -4.37
CA TRP A 619 -13.13 14.41 -4.75
C TRP A 619 -14.02 13.72 -5.79
N GLN A 620 -15.34 13.94 -5.75
CA GLN A 620 -16.30 13.39 -6.71
C GLN A 620 -16.08 13.93 -8.13
N PHE A 621 -15.84 15.24 -8.26
CA PHE A 621 -15.56 15.88 -9.56
C PHE A 621 -14.17 15.52 -10.07
N TRP A 622 -13.18 15.48 -9.18
CA TRP A 622 -11.84 14.99 -9.49
C TRP A 622 -11.88 13.54 -10.01
N LEU A 623 -12.62 12.67 -9.32
CA LEU A 623 -12.75 11.25 -9.67
C LEU A 623 -13.49 11.09 -10.99
N ALA A 624 -14.60 11.80 -11.19
CA ALA A 624 -15.38 11.74 -12.42
C ALA A 624 -14.57 12.19 -13.64
N GLU A 625 -13.80 13.29 -13.54
CA GLU A 625 -12.91 13.73 -14.61
C GLU A 625 -11.84 12.67 -14.91
N TRP A 626 -11.22 12.13 -13.87
CA TRP A 626 -10.20 11.09 -14.03
C TRP A 626 -10.80 9.83 -14.69
N GLN A 627 -11.99 9.39 -14.29
CA GLN A 627 -12.66 8.22 -14.88
C GLN A 627 -13.04 8.47 -16.34
N LEU A 628 -13.57 9.65 -16.70
CA LEU A 628 -13.85 10.02 -18.09
C LEU A 628 -12.56 10.01 -18.93
N ALA A 629 -11.48 10.58 -18.41
CA ALA A 629 -10.18 10.62 -19.07
C ALA A 629 -9.55 9.21 -19.21
N ALA A 630 -9.62 8.40 -18.16
CA ALA A 630 -9.15 7.01 -18.16
C ALA A 630 -9.96 6.14 -19.12
N ALA A 631 -11.28 6.26 -19.11
CA ALA A 631 -12.17 5.57 -20.04
C ALA A 631 -11.83 5.87 -21.50
N LEU A 632 -11.41 7.10 -21.82
CA LEU A 632 -10.94 7.44 -23.17
C LEU A 632 -9.55 6.87 -23.46
N SER A 633 -8.61 7.02 -22.52
CA SER A 633 -7.19 6.74 -22.76
C SER A 633 -6.79 5.27 -22.62
N GLU A 634 -7.50 4.50 -21.82
CA GLU A 634 -7.17 3.12 -21.45
C GLU A 634 -8.16 2.08 -22.04
N ALA A 635 -9.11 2.52 -22.86
CA ALA A 635 -10.14 1.66 -23.46
C ALA A 635 -9.60 0.48 -24.29
N SER A 636 -10.33 -0.63 -24.24
CA SER A 636 -10.00 -1.84 -25.00
C SER A 636 -10.38 -1.71 -26.48
N ASN A 637 -11.50 -1.05 -26.79
CA ASN A 637 -12.14 -1.12 -28.12
C ASN A 637 -11.77 0.03 -29.08
N TRP A 638 -10.94 0.98 -28.65
CA TRP A 638 -10.40 2.02 -29.53
C TRP A 638 -8.97 2.40 -29.17
N ARG A 639 -8.25 2.93 -30.15
CA ARG A 639 -6.88 3.42 -29.96
C ARG A 639 -6.89 4.85 -29.44
N PHE A 640 -6.03 5.11 -28.45
CA PHE A 640 -5.76 6.43 -27.92
C PHE A 640 -4.31 6.82 -28.26
N GLU A 641 -4.14 7.99 -28.86
CA GLU A 641 -2.88 8.43 -29.48
C GLU A 641 -2.47 9.81 -28.98
N GLN A 642 -1.27 10.27 -29.36
CA GLN A 642 -0.74 11.58 -28.96
C GLN A 642 -1.72 12.72 -29.26
N GLU A 643 -2.33 12.77 -30.45
CA GLU A 643 -3.32 13.81 -30.79
C GLU A 643 -4.53 13.78 -29.85
N SER A 644 -4.99 12.59 -29.45
CA SER A 644 -6.06 12.45 -28.46
C SER A 644 -5.61 12.90 -27.07
N ASN A 645 -4.34 12.69 -26.72
CA ASN A 645 -3.76 13.16 -25.46
C ASN A 645 -3.62 14.68 -25.44
N ASP A 646 -3.27 15.31 -26.57
CA ASP A 646 -3.19 16.76 -26.71
C ASP A 646 -4.60 17.38 -26.57
N ARG A 647 -5.62 16.75 -27.16
CA ARG A 647 -7.02 17.13 -26.94
C ARG A 647 -7.43 16.98 -25.47
N LEU A 648 -7.07 15.85 -24.85
CA LEU A 648 -7.37 15.60 -23.43
C LEU A 648 -6.71 16.64 -22.52
N ALA A 649 -5.47 17.04 -22.82
CA ALA A 649 -4.74 18.07 -22.09
C ALA A 649 -5.50 19.40 -22.03
N GLY A 650 -6.17 19.77 -23.13
CA GLY A 650 -7.02 20.97 -23.21
C GLY A 650 -8.32 20.90 -22.40
N LEU A 651 -8.73 19.70 -21.97
CA LEU A 651 -9.95 19.49 -21.18
C LEU A 651 -9.68 19.23 -19.69
N CYS A 652 -8.45 18.91 -19.29
CA CYS A 652 -8.11 18.58 -17.90
C CYS A 652 -8.15 19.79 -16.96
N LEU A 653 -9.08 19.77 -16.01
CA LEU A 653 -9.29 20.78 -14.98
C LEU A 653 -8.59 20.45 -13.66
N TYR A 654 -8.55 19.17 -13.27
CA TYR A 654 -7.98 18.69 -12.03
C TYR A 654 -6.62 17.98 -12.22
N ASP A 655 -5.86 17.86 -11.13
CA ASP A 655 -4.50 17.32 -11.18
C ASP A 655 -4.44 15.82 -11.52
N GLY A 656 -5.51 15.05 -11.25
CA GLY A 656 -5.59 13.64 -11.63
C GLY A 656 -5.53 13.47 -13.15
N CYS A 657 -6.35 14.22 -13.88
CA CYS A 657 -6.35 14.25 -15.34
C CYS A 657 -5.01 14.77 -15.90
N ARG A 658 -4.46 15.85 -15.33
CA ARG A 658 -3.15 16.39 -15.77
C ARG A 658 -2.02 15.38 -15.59
N LYS A 659 -1.95 14.70 -14.45
CA LYS A 659 -0.95 13.64 -14.20
C LYS A 659 -1.11 12.47 -15.17
N GLN A 660 -2.34 12.09 -15.50
CA GLN A 660 -2.62 11.07 -16.52
C GLN A 660 -2.07 11.49 -17.88
N VAL A 661 -2.33 12.74 -18.31
CA VAL A 661 -1.80 13.30 -19.57
C VAL A 661 -0.27 13.33 -19.57
N GLU A 662 0.37 13.73 -18.47
CA GLU A 662 1.84 13.72 -18.31
C GLU A 662 2.41 12.30 -18.40
N LYS A 663 1.77 11.32 -17.76
CA LYS A 663 2.14 9.91 -17.84
C LYS A 663 2.05 9.42 -19.29
N LEU A 664 0.96 9.71 -19.98
CA LEU A 664 0.76 9.34 -21.39
C LEU A 664 1.78 10.02 -22.31
N ASN A 665 2.12 11.29 -22.06
CA ASN A 665 3.18 11.99 -22.80
C ASN A 665 4.55 11.31 -22.64
N LYS A 666 4.86 10.75 -21.46
CA LYS A 666 6.09 9.96 -21.27
C LYS A 666 6.03 8.64 -22.04
N ILE A 667 4.87 7.98 -22.02
CA ILE A 667 4.62 6.71 -22.72
C ILE A 667 4.74 6.87 -24.24
N PHE A 668 4.21 7.96 -24.81
CA PHE A 668 4.28 8.19 -26.26
C PHE A 668 5.65 8.68 -26.78
N ARG A 669 6.56 9.09 -25.87
CA ARG A 669 7.95 9.45 -26.23
C ARG A 669 8.86 8.24 -26.45
N VAL A 670 8.46 7.06 -25.96
CA VAL A 670 9.23 5.83 -26.15
C VAL A 670 8.65 5.01 -27.31
N PRO A 671 9.48 4.23 -28.03
CA PRO A 671 9.00 3.29 -29.04
C PRO A 671 7.97 2.31 -28.46
N ALA A 672 7.05 1.84 -29.31
CA ALA A 672 6.04 0.88 -28.90
C ALA A 672 6.70 -0.38 -28.33
N ARG A 673 6.33 -0.77 -27.11
CA ARG A 673 6.90 -1.91 -26.41
C ARG A 673 5.80 -2.87 -26.00
N ILE A 674 5.99 -4.15 -26.33
CA ILE A 674 5.16 -5.25 -25.83
C ILE A 674 5.90 -5.89 -24.66
N GLU A 675 5.24 -5.93 -23.52
CA GLU A 675 5.77 -6.55 -22.31
C GLU A 675 5.01 -7.84 -22.03
N SER A 676 5.74 -8.91 -21.72
CA SER A 676 5.16 -10.16 -21.21
C SER A 676 5.45 -10.33 -19.73
N PHE A 677 4.41 -10.69 -18.98
CA PHE A 677 4.48 -10.92 -17.55
C PHE A 677 3.87 -12.28 -17.20
N ARG A 678 4.52 -13.04 -16.34
CA ARG A 678 3.97 -14.29 -15.77
C ARG A 678 3.87 -14.16 -14.27
N ASP A 679 2.71 -14.48 -13.71
CA ASP A 679 2.52 -14.54 -12.25
C ASP A 679 3.05 -15.85 -11.64
N ASP A 680 2.89 -16.01 -10.33
CA ASP A 680 3.36 -17.18 -9.59
C ASP A 680 2.61 -18.47 -9.95
N GLU A 681 1.41 -18.35 -10.56
CA GLU A 681 0.64 -19.46 -11.13
C GLU A 681 1.03 -19.73 -12.61
N ASN A 682 2.09 -19.07 -13.09
CA ASN A 682 2.56 -19.11 -14.47
C ASN A 682 1.52 -18.60 -15.49
N LYS A 683 0.52 -17.83 -15.05
CA LYS A 683 -0.46 -17.19 -15.92
C LYS A 683 0.19 -16.01 -16.63
N LEU A 684 0.08 -16.02 -17.94
CA LEU A 684 0.67 -15.02 -18.82
C LEU A 684 -0.27 -13.83 -19.02
N SER A 685 0.28 -12.62 -18.91
CA SER A 685 -0.38 -11.39 -19.29
C SER A 685 0.58 -10.50 -20.08
N PHE A 686 0.01 -9.57 -20.84
CA PHE A 686 0.72 -8.68 -21.74
C PHE A 686 0.38 -7.22 -21.50
N SER A 687 1.32 -6.35 -21.84
CA SER A 687 1.09 -4.90 -21.88
C SER A 687 1.62 -4.31 -23.18
N VAL A 688 0.96 -3.27 -23.69
CA VAL A 688 1.48 -2.41 -24.76
C VAL A 688 1.10 -0.97 -24.48
N TYR A 689 2.09 -0.07 -24.41
CA TYR A 689 1.91 1.32 -23.97
C TYR A 689 1.16 1.42 -22.61
N GLN A 690 0.03 2.14 -22.55
CA GLN A 690 -0.80 2.29 -21.35
C GLN A 690 -1.72 1.10 -21.07
N TYR A 691 -1.88 0.18 -22.04
CA TYR A 691 -2.77 -0.96 -21.94
C TYR A 691 -2.04 -2.10 -21.24
N LYS A 692 -2.55 -2.55 -20.09
CA LYS A 692 -1.88 -3.50 -19.20
C LYS A 692 -2.74 -4.74 -18.93
N ASN A 693 -2.10 -5.81 -18.44
CA ASN A 693 -2.74 -7.05 -17.94
C ASN A 693 -3.64 -7.77 -18.94
N MET A 694 -3.35 -7.68 -20.24
CA MET A 694 -4.14 -8.32 -21.29
C MET A 694 -3.80 -9.81 -21.41
N SER A 695 -4.80 -10.64 -21.67
CA SER A 695 -4.61 -11.97 -22.26
C SER A 695 -4.03 -11.86 -23.67
N LEU A 696 -3.58 -12.99 -24.23
CA LEU A 696 -3.06 -13.03 -25.59
C LEU A 696 -4.10 -12.56 -26.63
N ASP A 697 -5.35 -12.97 -26.46
CA ASP A 697 -6.43 -12.61 -27.39
C ASP A 697 -6.78 -11.12 -27.29
N GLU A 698 -6.78 -10.55 -26.08
CA GLU A 698 -6.96 -9.11 -25.88
C GLU A 698 -5.80 -8.31 -26.46
N LEU A 699 -4.55 -8.78 -26.28
CA LEU A 699 -3.39 -8.16 -26.91
C LEU A 699 -3.54 -8.16 -28.44
N LYS A 700 -3.89 -9.30 -29.04
CA LYS A 700 -4.08 -9.41 -30.49
C LYS A 700 -5.15 -8.43 -31.00
N LYS A 701 -6.31 -8.39 -30.36
CA LYS A 701 -7.38 -7.40 -30.67
C LYS A 701 -6.89 -5.96 -30.52
N LYS A 702 -6.03 -5.70 -29.54
CA LYS A 702 -5.47 -4.36 -29.33
C LYS A 702 -4.46 -3.99 -30.41
N LEU A 703 -3.60 -4.92 -30.78
CA LEU A 703 -2.59 -4.75 -31.84
C LEU A 703 -3.23 -4.51 -33.22
N GLU A 704 -4.42 -5.04 -33.47
CA GLU A 704 -5.21 -4.75 -34.69
C GLU A 704 -5.60 -3.29 -34.86
N GLN A 705 -5.60 -2.51 -33.77
CA GLN A 705 -5.94 -1.09 -33.80
C GLN A 705 -4.73 -0.21 -34.19
N PHE A 706 -3.53 -0.79 -34.30
CA PHE A 706 -2.33 -0.09 -34.72
C PHE A 706 -2.18 -0.08 -36.25
N PRO A 707 -1.54 0.96 -36.81
CA PRO A 707 -1.43 1.10 -38.25
C PRO A 707 -0.43 0.06 -38.78
N PRO A 708 -0.58 -0.32 -40.06
CA PRO A 708 0.48 -1.00 -40.79
C PRO A 708 1.82 -0.24 -40.62
N ASP A 709 2.93 -0.97 -40.66
CA ASP A 709 4.31 -0.48 -40.45
C ASP A 709 4.71 -0.11 -39.00
N THR A 710 3.81 -0.29 -38.02
CA THR A 710 4.17 -0.13 -36.61
C THR A 710 5.28 -1.10 -36.22
N SER A 711 6.32 -0.60 -35.55
CA SER A 711 7.42 -1.40 -35.01
C SER A 711 7.36 -1.46 -33.48
N PHE A 712 7.30 -2.67 -32.94
CA PHE A 712 7.29 -2.97 -31.52
C PHE A 712 8.62 -3.56 -31.06
N THR A 713 8.99 -3.34 -29.80
CA THR A 713 10.09 -4.05 -29.11
C THR A 713 9.54 -5.00 -28.05
N TRP A 714 10.13 -6.18 -27.91
CA TRP A 714 9.73 -7.14 -26.87
C TRP A 714 10.54 -7.01 -25.58
N VAL A 715 9.87 -7.09 -24.42
CA VAL A 715 10.54 -7.26 -23.12
C VAL A 715 9.81 -8.30 -22.27
N SER A 716 10.56 -9.28 -21.75
CA SER A 716 10.04 -10.27 -20.81
C SER A 716 10.52 -10.00 -19.38
N SER A 717 9.64 -10.22 -18.40
CA SER A 717 9.95 -10.11 -16.97
C SER A 717 10.79 -11.27 -16.42
N ALA A 718 10.92 -12.38 -17.16
CA ALA A 718 11.60 -13.60 -16.71
C ALA A 718 12.47 -14.21 -17.82
N GLU A 719 13.52 -14.94 -17.44
CA GLU A 719 14.23 -15.87 -18.34
C GLU A 719 13.43 -17.19 -18.38
N ASN A 720 12.25 -17.21 -19.00
CA ASN A 720 11.44 -18.42 -19.12
C ASN A 720 11.59 -19.05 -20.51
N PRO A 721 11.85 -20.37 -20.63
CA PRO A 721 11.91 -21.06 -21.93
C PRO A 721 10.66 -20.89 -22.81
N ASN A 722 9.49 -20.65 -22.20
CA ASN A 722 8.23 -20.45 -22.93
C ASN A 722 8.10 -19.08 -23.58
N ASP A 723 8.91 -18.09 -23.19
CA ASP A 723 8.82 -16.73 -23.75
C ASP A 723 9.22 -16.71 -25.22
N ALA A 724 10.07 -17.65 -25.66
CA ALA A 724 10.40 -17.83 -27.06
C ALA A 724 9.17 -18.22 -27.90
N LYS A 725 8.27 -19.06 -27.36
CA LYS A 725 7.05 -19.46 -28.07
C LYS A 725 6.08 -18.28 -28.19
N ASP A 726 5.85 -17.57 -27.09
CA ASP A 726 4.93 -16.42 -27.07
C ASP A 726 5.43 -15.29 -27.98
N PHE A 727 6.74 -15.02 -27.97
CA PHE A 727 7.38 -14.09 -28.89
C PHE A 727 7.13 -14.46 -30.35
N GLN A 728 7.33 -15.74 -30.74
CA GLN A 728 7.11 -16.17 -32.12
C GLN A 728 5.64 -16.07 -32.53
N GLU A 729 4.70 -16.40 -31.64
CA GLU A 729 3.28 -16.28 -31.92
C GLU A 729 2.85 -14.82 -32.19
N ILE A 730 3.30 -13.88 -31.34
CA ILE A 730 3.00 -12.45 -31.50
C ILE A 730 3.72 -11.87 -32.72
N LYS A 731 4.96 -12.29 -32.98
CA LYS A 731 5.71 -11.89 -34.16
C LYS A 731 4.98 -12.30 -35.45
N ALA A 732 4.56 -13.55 -35.56
CA ALA A 732 3.81 -14.04 -36.72
C ALA A 732 2.48 -13.28 -36.90
N PHE A 733 1.78 -12.98 -35.80
CA PHE A 733 0.54 -12.19 -35.82
C PHE A 733 0.75 -10.77 -36.37
N LEU A 734 1.85 -10.12 -35.97
CA LEU A 734 2.22 -8.76 -36.41
C LEU A 734 2.68 -8.74 -37.87
N GLU A 735 3.52 -9.69 -38.29
CA GLU A 735 4.04 -9.78 -39.66
C GLU A 735 2.90 -9.99 -40.68
N ALA A 736 1.90 -10.81 -40.34
CA ALA A 736 0.70 -11.00 -41.16
C ALA A 736 -0.10 -9.70 -41.39
N ARG A 737 0.14 -8.67 -40.58
CA ARG A 737 -0.52 -7.35 -40.62
C ARG A 737 0.45 -6.23 -41.01
N GLN A 738 1.58 -6.57 -41.63
CA GLN A 738 2.61 -5.60 -42.07
C GLN A 738 3.21 -4.79 -40.91
N MET A 739 3.23 -5.35 -39.69
CA MET A 739 3.89 -4.77 -38.51
C MET A 739 5.17 -5.55 -38.17
N LYS A 740 6.04 -4.98 -37.32
CA LYS A 740 7.33 -5.57 -36.96
C LYS A 740 7.46 -5.74 -35.45
N LEU A 741 8.03 -6.87 -35.01
CA LEU A 741 8.48 -7.08 -33.63
C LEU A 741 10.00 -7.26 -33.63
N LYS A 742 10.69 -6.42 -32.85
CA LYS A 742 12.15 -6.42 -32.67
C LYS A 742 12.54 -6.98 -31.32
#